data_AF-A0A518D8Y3-F1
#
_entry.id   AF-A0A518D8Y3-F1
#
_cell.length_a   1.000
_cell.length_b   1.000
_cell.length_c   1.000
_cell.angle_alpha   90.00
_cell.angle_beta   90.00
_cell.angle_gamma   90.00
#
_symmetry.space_group_name_H-M   'P 1'
#
loop_
_entity.id
_entity.type
_entity.pdbx_description
1 polymer ?
#
loop_
_entity_poly.entity_id
_entity_poly.type
_entity_poly.pdbx_seq_one_letter_code
_entity_poly.pdbx_strand_id
1 'polypeptide(L)'
;MFAPTRLFQRAVAAVGLLTLGVWVGLAAGQKPNILYIIADDMSADAVSFAALQASLGNGASQAGSINTPTIDALANQGTTFVNAYNQGGWSGAVCVTSRTAIMTGRSMWNAPGSNQAGSAVDNANTLPGLFNAAGYDTARFGKSGNDYNNATNTFTTHSESDQRGETASQWFADQGIAYLNGKVQANDSDPYLLYLGLSSPHDPRNAPQSFLDLHGAKNGSPAPSAPLSGYDPLPSAYLGAAPFDNGHLNVRDENSVDGAGQNRDERTIRNEISKNHAVIEYMDSQIKRVIDTALEYEGLTPGVNDISDLQNTLIVFTSDHGMSIGRHGLVGKQNIYEHTLRVPYIVAGAVGGVPVNTGVSDKNIYLHDSLPTLLDLAGVATDPSVQAESFAAALSTDQATRDAFAGHEVVYGAYSPSPSNHIQRSVKMVDGAEAWKVIHYPQINRTQLFNLTSDPDETDDLSHDPQYTAVLNELAETMDEQQAQWNDPARGQLGRIGINMAYGKTATQSSGASAGMAVNGAGAVQSTLPGGIGGGTTLVRTDAAQTGVEDNPWWMVDLGSSQTIGEIALHNTLDNDAALRLSDIRVEILDPAMNPVYASGLLTINGSDDWLTIDLNNNAKVGQYVRVTRESAASVLALDEVQVFTPGWVAPPDPQAGEVNIQWRSAQNTAGLGDLTLAKSGNIVAAYTGGPSDVVVDGVSFVVNNLPNGSASEALQGASSGDAPYDGLLDSFTYGGGTQTSLEFTGLTAGKLYAVQAWFTDLREAVDGRTMTFASALGNSVDVVGNPAGPNPPDYLGQYAVGMFVATEETARVLLETNGFGNAHYNAALAFEPRLGDLSDVTGVTGRPDGAIDANDWRILRDNMFSDAAVGLSPIEAYLLGDLTLDGVIDIDDFSAFKAAYLSQAGATPEGFAALTSVPEPAGLAAIVVGCLAALVGYRR
;
A
#
# COMPACT_ATOMS: atom_id res chain seq x y z
N MET A 1 4.38 6.96 -27.79
CA MET A 1 5.37 5.93 -28.17
C MET A 1 5.20 4.88 -27.08
N PHE A 2 4.31 3.91 -27.31
CA PHE A 2 3.80 3.04 -26.24
C PHE A 2 4.81 1.91 -25.98
N ALA A 3 5.20 1.76 -24.72
CA ALA A 3 6.09 0.72 -24.23
C ALA A 3 5.42 -0.67 -24.36
N PRO A 4 6.19 -1.75 -24.57
CA PRO A 4 5.64 -3.10 -24.68
C PRO A 4 5.06 -3.57 -23.34
N THR A 5 3.98 -4.37 -23.40
CA THR A 5 3.24 -4.92 -22.25
C THR A 5 4.08 -5.82 -21.34
N ARG A 6 3.93 -5.62 -20.02
CA ARG A 6 4.65 -6.24 -18.88
C ARG A 6 4.79 -7.78 -18.91
N LEU A 7 3.93 -8.50 -19.65
CA LEU A 7 4.04 -9.95 -19.89
C LEU A 7 5.26 -10.35 -20.73
N PHE A 8 5.75 -9.47 -21.61
CA PHE A 8 6.89 -9.73 -22.48
C PHE A 8 8.24 -9.68 -21.74
N GLN A 9 8.33 -8.90 -20.65
CA GLN A 9 9.53 -8.82 -19.80
C GLN A 9 9.68 -10.06 -18.90
N ARG A 10 8.56 -10.62 -18.39
CA ARG A 10 8.57 -11.84 -17.56
C ARG A 10 9.00 -13.09 -18.35
N ALA A 11 8.66 -13.18 -19.64
CA ALA A 11 9.08 -14.30 -20.49
C ALA A 11 10.57 -14.24 -20.88
N VAL A 12 11.16 -13.04 -20.96
CA VAL A 12 12.60 -12.86 -21.24
C VAL A 12 13.46 -13.12 -19.99
N ALA A 13 12.95 -12.82 -18.80
CA ALA A 13 13.60 -13.17 -17.52
C ALA A 13 13.69 -14.69 -17.30
N ALA A 14 12.66 -15.46 -17.70
CA ALA A 14 12.62 -16.91 -17.54
C ALA A 14 13.62 -17.67 -18.44
N VAL A 15 14.10 -17.06 -19.54
CA VAL A 15 15.08 -17.68 -20.47
C VAL A 15 16.51 -17.23 -20.16
N GLY A 16 16.70 -16.17 -19.36
CA GLY A 16 18.02 -15.74 -18.85
C GLY A 16 18.61 -16.67 -17.77
N LEU A 17 17.79 -17.55 -17.20
CA LEU A 17 18.14 -18.47 -16.09
C LEU A 17 19.04 -19.67 -16.48
N LEU A 18 19.51 -19.76 -17.73
CA LEU A 18 20.31 -20.89 -18.18
C LEU A 18 21.71 -20.57 -18.74
N THR A 19 22.18 -19.31 -18.75
CA THR A 19 23.54 -18.99 -19.26
C THR A 19 24.35 -17.90 -18.53
N LEU A 20 23.99 -17.46 -17.32
CA LEU A 20 24.83 -16.56 -16.52
C LEU A 20 25.80 -17.32 -15.58
N GLY A 21 26.47 -18.32 -16.14
CA GLY A 21 27.64 -18.97 -15.53
C GLY A 21 28.93 -18.15 -15.66
N VAL A 22 28.88 -16.83 -15.47
CA VAL A 22 30.03 -15.94 -15.69
C VAL A 22 30.79 -15.60 -14.39
N TRP A 23 30.38 -16.13 -13.23
CA TRP A 23 31.27 -16.22 -12.05
C TRP A 23 32.10 -17.51 -11.98
N VAL A 24 31.77 -18.53 -12.80
CA VAL A 24 32.42 -19.86 -12.74
C VAL A 24 33.84 -19.86 -13.37
N GLY A 25 34.29 -18.74 -13.94
CA GLY A 25 35.48 -18.74 -14.80
C GLY A 25 36.85 -18.57 -14.12
N LEU A 26 36.98 -17.81 -13.03
CA LEU A 26 38.31 -17.32 -12.61
C LEU A 26 38.61 -17.28 -11.09
N ALA A 27 37.63 -17.48 -10.21
CA ALA A 27 37.84 -17.55 -8.74
C ALA A 27 37.33 -18.86 -8.10
N ALA A 28 37.12 -19.92 -8.91
CA ALA A 28 36.57 -21.18 -8.43
C ALA A 28 37.51 -21.88 -7.44
N GLY A 29 37.30 -21.67 -6.13
CA GLY A 29 37.88 -22.50 -5.08
C GLY A 29 38.05 -21.86 -3.70
N GLN A 30 38.11 -20.53 -3.57
CA GLN A 30 38.42 -19.89 -2.29
C GLN A 30 37.19 -19.15 -1.73
N LYS A 31 36.77 -19.56 -0.53
CA LYS A 31 35.71 -18.91 0.24
C LYS A 31 36.23 -17.56 0.76
N PRO A 32 35.55 -16.43 0.49
CA PRO A 32 35.96 -15.13 1.04
C PRO A 32 35.68 -15.07 2.54
N ASN A 33 36.49 -14.30 3.25
CA ASN A 33 36.11 -13.80 4.57
C ASN A 33 35.08 -12.68 4.40
N ILE A 34 34.18 -12.54 5.36
CA ILE A 34 33.12 -11.53 5.33
C ILE A 34 33.15 -10.75 6.64
N LEU A 35 33.40 -9.45 6.55
CA LEU A 35 33.23 -8.48 7.62
C LEU A 35 31.95 -7.68 7.35
N TYR A 36 30.88 -7.99 8.06
CA TYR A 36 29.58 -7.34 7.93
C TYR A 36 29.37 -6.35 9.08
N ILE A 37 29.46 -5.05 8.79
CA ILE A 37 29.34 -3.97 9.77
C ILE A 37 27.97 -3.29 9.59
N ILE A 38 27.19 -3.23 10.66
CA ILE A 38 25.86 -2.61 10.64
C ILE A 38 25.66 -1.64 11.82
N ALA A 39 25.33 -0.39 11.50
CA ALA A 39 24.97 0.67 12.44
C ALA A 39 23.47 0.63 12.81
N ASP A 40 23.10 1.17 13.98
CA ASP A 40 21.71 1.27 14.47
C ASP A 40 21.26 2.75 14.47
N ASP A 41 20.17 3.08 13.79
CA ASP A 41 19.61 4.46 13.63
C ASP A 41 20.48 5.41 12.77
N MET A 42 21.11 4.94 11.68
CA MET A 42 21.96 5.77 10.82
C MET A 42 21.34 6.03 9.45
N SER A 43 20.89 7.27 9.24
CA SER A 43 20.35 7.76 7.97
C SER A 43 21.40 7.79 6.85
N ALA A 44 20.95 7.67 5.60
CA ALA A 44 21.82 7.77 4.42
C ALA A 44 22.57 9.11 4.29
N ASP A 45 22.01 10.20 4.81
CA ASP A 45 22.65 11.53 4.77
C ASP A 45 23.67 11.76 5.90
N ALA A 46 23.85 10.80 6.81
CA ALA A 46 24.79 10.90 7.91
C ALA A 46 26.18 10.30 7.56
N VAL A 47 26.63 10.50 6.31
CA VAL A 47 27.94 10.05 5.77
C VAL A 47 28.52 11.15 4.90
N SER A 48 29.83 11.45 5.00
CA SER A 48 30.44 12.55 4.23
C SER A 48 30.66 12.27 2.74
N PHE A 49 30.46 11.03 2.30
CA PHE A 49 30.64 10.61 0.91
C PHE A 49 29.75 11.40 -0.08
N ALA A 50 30.43 12.15 -0.96
CA ALA A 50 29.79 13.16 -1.81
C ALA A 50 28.70 12.62 -2.75
N ALA A 51 28.84 11.40 -3.28
CA ALA A 51 27.83 10.87 -4.19
C ALA A 51 26.54 10.45 -3.45
N LEU A 52 26.67 9.93 -2.22
CA LEU A 52 25.51 9.64 -1.37
C LEU A 52 24.80 10.95 -0.99
N GLN A 53 25.55 11.96 -0.56
CA GLN A 53 25.04 13.31 -0.31
C GLN A 53 24.31 13.90 -1.53
N ALA A 54 24.92 13.83 -2.72
CA ALA A 54 24.31 14.35 -3.95
C ALA A 54 23.03 13.61 -4.34
N SER A 55 22.96 12.30 -4.10
CA SER A 55 21.79 11.46 -4.42
C SER A 55 20.60 11.68 -3.49
N LEU A 56 20.78 12.40 -2.38
CA LEU A 56 19.75 12.77 -1.41
C LEU A 56 19.27 14.21 -1.63
N GLY A 57 19.72 14.87 -2.71
CA GLY A 57 19.33 16.24 -3.00
C GLY A 57 20.00 17.27 -2.09
N ASN A 58 19.40 18.47 -1.96
CA ASN A 58 19.93 19.56 -1.15
C ASN A 58 19.80 19.31 0.38
N GLY A 59 20.40 18.21 0.85
CA GLY A 59 21.09 18.17 2.15
C GLY A 59 22.26 19.16 2.23
N ALA A 60 22.29 20.20 1.39
CA ALA A 60 23.26 21.29 1.39
C ALA A 60 23.26 22.09 2.70
N SER A 61 22.25 21.92 3.57
CA SER A 61 22.37 22.41 4.95
C SER A 61 23.37 21.57 5.75
N GLN A 62 23.42 20.24 5.63
CA GLN A 62 24.37 19.38 6.36
C GLN A 62 25.65 19.01 5.59
N ALA A 63 25.72 19.29 4.30
CA ALA A 63 26.88 18.97 3.48
C ALA A 63 28.14 19.65 4.05
N GLY A 64 29.09 18.83 4.53
CA GLY A 64 30.33 19.29 5.17
C GLY A 64 30.26 19.47 6.68
N SER A 65 29.13 19.18 7.33
CA SER A 65 28.99 19.18 8.79
C SER A 65 29.48 17.89 9.45
N ILE A 66 29.66 16.80 8.70
CA ILE A 66 30.14 15.50 9.19
C ILE A 66 31.38 15.07 8.39
N ASN A 67 32.28 14.32 9.04
CA ASN A 67 33.50 13.77 8.46
C ASN A 67 33.70 12.29 8.82
N THR A 68 33.45 11.40 7.85
CA THR A 68 33.56 9.93 7.99
C THR A 68 34.64 9.36 7.06
N PRO A 69 35.93 9.64 7.29
CA PRO A 69 36.99 9.30 6.34
C PRO A 69 37.14 7.80 6.10
N THR A 70 36.78 6.95 7.06
CA THR A 70 36.88 5.49 6.92
C THR A 70 35.75 4.93 6.07
N ILE A 71 34.51 5.35 6.32
CA ILE A 71 33.35 5.00 5.50
C ILE A 71 33.51 5.57 4.09
N ASP A 72 34.04 6.79 3.95
CA ASP A 72 34.35 7.38 2.65
C ASP A 72 35.43 6.59 1.90
N ALA A 73 36.44 6.05 2.60
CA ALA A 73 37.43 5.16 1.98
C ALA A 73 36.79 3.87 1.47
N LEU A 74 35.88 3.24 2.25
CA LEU A 74 35.09 2.10 1.79
C LEU A 74 34.28 2.44 0.54
N ALA A 75 33.58 3.58 0.53
CA ALA A 75 32.77 4.03 -0.60
C ALA A 75 33.61 4.29 -1.86
N ASN A 76 34.77 4.93 -1.71
CA ASN A 76 35.68 5.23 -2.83
C ASN A 76 36.40 4.00 -3.39
N GLN A 77 36.61 2.97 -2.56
CA GLN A 77 37.32 1.74 -2.93
C GLN A 77 36.38 0.55 -3.14
N GLY A 78 35.07 0.80 -3.20
CA GLY A 78 34.04 -0.22 -3.36
C GLY A 78 32.84 0.27 -4.16
N THR A 79 31.78 -0.53 -4.15
CA THR A 79 30.48 -0.19 -4.74
C THR A 79 29.58 0.42 -3.66
N THR A 80 29.05 1.62 -3.90
CA THR A 80 28.04 2.26 -3.05
C THR A 80 26.68 2.20 -3.73
N PHE A 81 25.69 1.58 -3.08
CA PHE A 81 24.30 1.65 -3.52
C PHE A 81 23.67 2.87 -2.87
N VAL A 82 23.29 3.84 -3.70
CA VAL A 82 22.63 5.03 -3.17
C VAL A 82 21.17 4.75 -2.85
N ASN A 83 20.53 3.75 -3.46
CA ASN A 83 19.13 3.39 -3.27
C ASN A 83 18.97 2.07 -2.50
N ALA A 84 19.42 2.02 -1.24
CA ALA A 84 19.27 0.85 -0.37
C ALA A 84 18.22 1.09 0.72
N TYR A 85 17.29 0.14 0.89
CA TYR A 85 16.08 0.34 1.70
C TYR A 85 15.84 -0.78 2.72
N ASN A 86 15.41 -0.41 3.92
CA ASN A 86 14.63 -1.33 4.77
C ASN A 86 13.16 -1.28 4.35
N GLN A 87 12.40 -2.37 4.54
CA GLN A 87 10.98 -2.43 4.18
C GLN A 87 10.04 -1.80 5.25
N GLY A 88 10.59 -1.16 6.28
CA GLY A 88 9.83 -0.65 7.42
C GLY A 88 9.79 -1.63 8.59
N GLY A 89 8.66 -1.71 9.30
CA GLY A 89 8.60 -2.39 10.60
C GLY A 89 7.23 -2.99 10.97
N TRP A 90 7.25 -4.18 11.56
CA TRP A 90 6.05 -4.81 12.17
C TRP A 90 5.93 -4.56 13.68
N SER A 91 6.83 -3.74 14.23
CA SER A 91 6.84 -3.30 15.63
C SER A 91 7.49 -1.93 15.72
N GLY A 92 7.34 -1.24 16.85
CA GLY A 92 8.08 0.00 17.11
C GLY A 92 9.60 -0.17 17.06
N ALA A 93 10.11 -1.37 17.29
CA ALA A 93 11.53 -1.69 17.11
C ALA A 93 11.83 -2.07 15.65
N VAL A 94 11.84 -1.07 14.76
CA VAL A 94 12.11 -1.25 13.32
C VAL A 94 13.44 -1.98 13.07
N CYS A 95 14.44 -1.80 13.95
CA CYS A 95 15.72 -2.51 13.89
C CYS A 95 15.54 -4.04 13.89
N VAL A 96 14.66 -4.56 14.75
CA VAL A 96 14.38 -6.01 14.84
C VAL A 96 13.83 -6.51 13.52
N THR A 97 12.94 -5.75 12.88
CA THR A 97 12.40 -6.10 11.56
C THR A 97 13.50 -6.18 10.51
N SER A 98 14.24 -5.09 10.33
CA SER A 98 15.28 -4.98 9.31
C SER A 98 16.38 -6.02 9.47
N ARG A 99 16.89 -6.20 10.70
CA ARG A 99 17.96 -7.16 11.00
C ARG A 99 17.51 -8.61 10.89
N THR A 100 16.27 -8.91 11.25
CA THR A 100 15.69 -10.25 11.01
C THR A 100 15.59 -10.52 9.51
N ALA A 101 15.16 -9.54 8.72
CA ALA A 101 15.07 -9.64 7.27
C ALA A 101 16.45 -9.90 6.64
N ILE A 102 17.49 -9.18 7.07
CA ILE A 102 18.90 -9.43 6.68
C ILE A 102 19.32 -10.86 7.00
N MET A 103 19.08 -11.34 8.23
CA MET A 103 19.54 -12.67 8.66
C MET A 103 18.76 -13.83 8.07
N THR A 104 17.59 -13.59 7.49
CA THR A 104 16.74 -14.65 6.93
C THR A 104 16.58 -14.54 5.42
N GLY A 105 16.94 -13.41 4.82
CA GLY A 105 16.70 -13.12 3.41
C GLY A 105 15.21 -13.18 3.06
N ARG A 106 14.36 -12.71 3.97
CA ARG A 106 12.89 -12.70 3.82
C ARG A 106 12.34 -11.30 3.91
N SER A 107 11.22 -11.07 3.23
CA SER A 107 10.47 -9.82 3.35
C SER A 107 9.93 -9.61 4.76
N MET A 108 9.52 -8.39 5.06
CA MET A 108 9.04 -8.05 6.40
C MET A 108 7.84 -8.90 6.86
N TRP A 109 6.98 -9.34 5.94
CA TRP A 109 5.78 -10.10 6.28
C TRP A 109 6.06 -11.60 6.47
N ASN A 110 7.10 -12.11 5.81
CA ASN A 110 7.47 -13.53 5.84
C ASN A 110 8.61 -13.85 6.83
N ALA A 111 9.24 -12.82 7.39
CA ALA A 111 10.29 -12.95 8.39
C ALA A 111 9.72 -13.42 9.76
N PRO A 112 10.48 -14.20 10.54
CA PRO A 112 10.02 -14.73 11.83
C PRO A 112 9.82 -13.60 12.84
N GLY A 113 8.72 -13.67 13.58
CA GLY A 113 8.33 -12.60 14.51
C GLY A 113 7.50 -11.49 13.86
N SER A 114 7.25 -11.57 12.55
CA SER A 114 6.19 -10.78 11.91
C SER A 114 4.81 -11.22 12.41
N ASN A 115 3.84 -10.33 12.30
CA ASN A 115 2.45 -10.56 12.71
C ASN A 115 1.71 -11.59 11.83
N GLN A 116 2.32 -12.05 10.72
CA GLN A 116 1.74 -12.99 9.76
C GLN A 116 2.46 -14.34 9.70
N ALA A 117 3.77 -14.39 9.96
CA ALA A 117 4.53 -15.63 9.87
C ALA A 117 4.07 -16.59 10.99
N GLY A 118 3.41 -17.68 10.59
CA GLY A 118 3.33 -18.88 11.42
C GLY A 118 4.73 -19.25 11.91
N SER A 119 4.84 -19.64 13.17
CA SER A 119 6.13 -19.77 13.86
C SER A 119 7.11 -20.69 13.13
N ALA A 120 8.39 -20.29 13.16
CA ALA A 120 9.63 -21.01 12.82
C ALA A 120 10.13 -20.94 11.36
N VAL A 121 11.06 -20.02 11.12
CA VAL A 121 12.13 -20.25 10.13
C VAL A 121 13.06 -21.30 10.72
N ASP A 122 13.47 -22.29 9.92
CA ASP A 122 14.54 -23.20 10.34
C ASP A 122 15.81 -22.38 10.55
N ASN A 123 16.36 -22.42 11.76
CA ASN A 123 17.58 -21.67 12.08
C ASN A 123 18.75 -22.08 11.17
N ALA A 124 18.74 -23.31 10.63
CA ALA A 124 19.70 -23.77 9.62
C ALA A 124 19.67 -22.93 8.33
N ASN A 125 18.53 -22.29 8.03
CA ASN A 125 18.31 -21.47 6.84
C ASN A 125 18.50 -19.96 7.10
N THR A 126 19.11 -19.61 8.23
CA THR A 126 19.51 -18.23 8.53
C THR A 126 20.95 -17.98 8.09
N LEU A 127 21.35 -16.71 8.00
CA LEU A 127 22.72 -16.27 7.68
C LEU A 127 23.79 -17.10 8.44
N PRO A 128 23.81 -17.17 9.78
CA PRO A 128 24.79 -18.01 10.48
C PRO A 128 24.61 -19.51 10.20
N GLY A 129 23.38 -20.00 10.07
CA GLY A 129 23.11 -21.42 9.79
C GLY A 129 23.70 -21.89 8.45
N LEU A 130 23.45 -21.13 7.39
CA LEU A 130 23.93 -21.41 6.03
C LEU A 130 25.45 -21.29 5.93
N PHE A 131 26.04 -20.27 6.55
CA PHE A 131 27.50 -20.10 6.57
C PHE A 131 28.20 -21.16 7.43
N ASN A 132 27.64 -21.54 8.59
CA ASN A 132 28.15 -22.67 9.39
C ASN A 132 28.12 -23.98 8.60
N ALA A 133 27.02 -24.27 7.91
CA ALA A 133 26.91 -25.45 7.05
C ALA A 133 27.93 -25.44 5.91
N ALA A 134 28.28 -24.24 5.41
CA ALA A 134 29.35 -24.03 4.46
C ALA A 134 30.75 -24.05 5.09
N GLY A 135 30.91 -24.34 6.38
CA GLY A 135 32.23 -24.46 7.04
C GLY A 135 32.92 -23.13 7.29
N TYR A 136 32.15 -22.06 7.52
CA TYR A 136 32.66 -20.79 8.02
C TYR A 136 32.72 -20.79 9.54
N ASP A 137 33.71 -20.10 10.09
CA ASP A 137 33.64 -19.63 11.46
C ASP A 137 32.75 -18.38 11.53
N THR A 138 31.56 -18.54 12.11
CA THR A 138 30.63 -17.42 12.24
C THR A 138 30.78 -16.76 13.62
N ALA A 139 30.89 -15.44 13.62
CA ALA A 139 30.95 -14.62 14.83
C ALA A 139 29.96 -13.45 14.77
N ARG A 140 29.26 -13.19 15.88
CA ARG A 140 28.40 -12.00 16.04
C ARG A 140 28.74 -11.25 17.32
N PHE A 141 29.00 -9.95 17.20
CA PHE A 141 29.09 -9.06 18.36
C PHE A 141 28.15 -7.89 18.15
N GLY A 142 27.16 -7.72 19.03
CA GLY A 142 26.19 -6.65 18.83
C GLY A 142 25.28 -6.33 20.01
N LYS A 143 24.40 -5.36 19.78
CA LYS A 143 23.45 -4.89 20.78
C LYS A 143 22.46 -6.01 21.15
N SER A 144 22.13 -6.11 22.44
CA SER A 144 21.12 -7.09 22.89
C SER A 144 19.72 -6.69 22.41
N GLY A 145 18.94 -7.66 21.93
CA GLY A 145 17.51 -7.49 21.63
C GLY A 145 17.17 -6.64 20.39
N ASN A 146 18.12 -6.39 19.47
CA ASN A 146 17.85 -5.69 18.21
C ASN A 146 17.79 -6.62 16.98
N ASP A 147 18.02 -7.92 17.18
CA ASP A 147 18.26 -8.92 16.13
C ASP A 147 17.34 -10.15 16.34
N TYR A 148 17.32 -11.08 15.37
CA TYR A 148 16.61 -12.35 15.51
C TYR A 148 17.35 -13.31 16.45
N ASN A 149 16.89 -13.42 17.71
CA ASN A 149 17.56 -14.21 18.75
C ASN A 149 17.91 -15.65 18.34
N ASN A 150 17.07 -16.34 17.56
CA ASN A 150 17.37 -17.70 17.15
C ASN A 150 18.53 -17.77 16.14
N ALA A 151 18.61 -16.82 15.19
CA ALA A 151 19.77 -16.69 14.31
C ALA A 151 21.01 -16.30 15.14
N THR A 152 20.90 -15.34 16.05
CA THR A 152 21.99 -14.97 16.97
C THR A 152 22.60 -16.18 17.67
N ASN A 153 21.77 -17.06 18.23
CA ASN A 153 22.20 -18.26 18.94
C ASN A 153 22.83 -19.33 18.04
N THR A 154 22.71 -19.17 16.71
CA THR A 154 23.28 -20.08 15.71
C THR A 154 24.72 -19.68 15.35
N PHE A 155 25.16 -18.44 15.61
CA PHE A 155 26.56 -18.06 15.42
C PHE A 155 27.49 -18.87 16.33
N THR A 156 28.60 -19.38 15.78
CA THR A 156 29.59 -20.20 16.51
C THR A 156 30.17 -19.45 17.71
N THR A 157 30.48 -18.17 17.53
CA THR A 157 30.86 -17.26 18.61
C THR A 157 29.90 -16.09 18.64
N HIS A 158 29.30 -15.77 19.78
CA HIS A 158 28.53 -14.53 19.89
C HIS A 158 28.62 -13.91 21.28
N SER A 159 28.50 -12.59 21.32
CA SER A 159 28.35 -11.82 22.56
C SER A 159 27.42 -10.65 22.32
N GLU A 160 26.53 -10.43 23.29
CA GLU A 160 25.56 -9.34 23.25
C GLU A 160 25.77 -8.39 24.41
N SER A 161 25.56 -7.10 24.17
CA SER A 161 25.64 -6.10 25.22
C SER A 161 24.72 -4.93 24.98
N ASP A 162 24.16 -4.38 26.06
CA ASP A 162 23.41 -3.13 26.04
C ASP A 162 24.31 -1.89 26.17
N GLN A 163 25.59 -1.99 25.79
CA GLN A 163 26.50 -0.85 25.79
C GLN A 163 25.90 0.26 24.91
N ARG A 164 25.73 1.44 25.51
CA ARG A 164 25.27 2.67 24.85
C ARG A 164 26.06 3.85 25.39
N GLY A 165 26.13 4.92 24.61
CA GLY A 165 26.83 6.14 24.98
C GLY A 165 28.31 6.16 24.60
N GLU A 166 29.11 6.95 25.34
CA GLU A 166 30.38 7.51 24.85
C GLU A 166 31.43 6.49 24.42
N THR A 167 31.41 5.27 24.95
CA THR A 167 32.38 4.21 24.64
C THR A 167 31.78 3.01 23.92
N ALA A 168 30.50 3.08 23.51
CA ALA A 168 29.79 1.94 22.94
C ALA A 168 30.46 1.43 21.65
N SER A 169 30.73 2.33 20.69
CA SER A 169 31.42 1.97 19.44
C SER A 169 32.77 1.29 19.68
N GLN A 170 33.53 1.75 20.68
CA GLN A 170 34.83 1.16 21.02
C GLN A 170 34.66 -0.26 21.56
N TRP A 171 33.69 -0.49 22.44
CA TRP A 171 33.47 -1.81 23.02
C TRP A 171 33.17 -2.86 21.93
N PHE A 172 32.28 -2.54 20.99
CA PHE A 172 31.95 -3.45 19.88
C PHE A 172 33.16 -3.68 18.96
N ALA A 173 33.88 -2.62 18.59
CA ALA A 173 35.11 -2.74 17.80
C ALA A 173 36.15 -3.62 18.51
N ASP A 174 36.32 -3.47 19.82
CA ASP A 174 37.24 -4.28 20.63
C ASP A 174 36.87 -5.78 20.59
N GLN A 175 35.58 -6.14 20.51
CA GLN A 175 35.16 -7.54 20.34
C GLN A 175 35.56 -8.10 18.96
N GLY A 176 35.29 -7.35 17.89
CA GLY A 176 35.68 -7.74 16.53
C GLY A 176 37.19 -7.87 16.38
N ILE A 177 37.95 -6.92 16.92
CA ILE A 177 39.42 -6.92 16.95
C ILE A 177 39.95 -8.12 17.76
N ALA A 178 39.36 -8.42 18.92
CA ALA A 178 39.77 -9.57 19.73
C ALA A 178 39.55 -10.89 18.99
N TYR A 179 38.42 -11.03 18.28
CA TYR A 179 38.14 -12.21 17.45
C TYR A 179 39.15 -12.38 16.32
N LEU A 180 39.39 -11.34 15.51
CA LEU A 180 40.35 -11.38 14.40
C LEU A 180 41.78 -11.64 14.90
N ASN A 181 42.21 -10.98 15.97
CA ASN A 181 43.51 -11.23 16.59
C ASN A 181 43.63 -12.67 17.11
N GLY A 182 42.54 -13.25 17.64
CA GLY A 182 42.50 -14.65 18.02
C GLY A 182 42.80 -15.58 16.84
N LYS A 183 42.20 -15.33 15.67
CA LYS A 183 42.48 -16.09 14.45
C LYS A 183 43.93 -15.90 13.96
N VAL A 184 44.46 -14.67 13.99
CA VAL A 184 45.88 -14.41 13.68
C VAL A 184 46.81 -15.19 14.61
N GLN A 185 46.56 -15.14 15.92
CA GLN A 185 47.38 -15.82 16.94
C GLN A 185 47.31 -17.35 16.82
N ALA A 186 46.15 -17.88 16.46
CA ALA A 186 45.94 -19.30 16.21
C ALA A 186 46.51 -19.78 14.86
N ASN A 187 46.96 -18.85 14.00
CA ASN A 187 47.29 -19.12 12.60
C ASN A 187 46.15 -19.87 11.88
N ASP A 188 44.93 -19.39 12.11
CA ASP A 188 43.69 -19.96 11.64
C ASP A 188 43.27 -19.29 10.33
N SER A 189 43.31 -20.08 9.26
CA SER A 189 42.99 -19.69 7.89
C SER A 189 41.58 -20.09 7.45
N ASP A 190 40.75 -20.62 8.35
CA ASP A 190 39.38 -20.98 8.01
C ASP A 190 38.56 -19.71 7.72
N PRO A 191 37.70 -19.73 6.68
CA PRO A 191 36.96 -18.54 6.27
C PRO A 191 36.01 -18.10 7.39
N TYR A 192 35.90 -16.79 7.62
CA TYR A 192 35.04 -16.26 8.67
C TYR A 192 33.89 -15.40 8.14
N LEU A 193 32.78 -15.38 8.90
CA LEU A 193 31.73 -14.37 8.80
C LEU A 193 31.66 -13.65 10.14
N LEU A 194 32.12 -12.40 10.18
CA LEU A 194 32.06 -11.53 11.35
C LEU A 194 30.95 -10.50 11.16
N TYR A 195 29.84 -10.70 11.86
CA TYR A 195 28.72 -9.77 11.94
C TYR A 195 28.89 -8.82 13.13
N LEU A 196 29.24 -7.56 12.85
CA LEU A 196 29.49 -6.52 13.84
C LEU A 196 28.31 -5.56 13.90
N GLY A 197 27.40 -5.80 14.85
CA GLY A 197 26.17 -5.03 15.06
C GLY A 197 26.35 -3.90 16.05
N LEU A 198 26.80 -2.73 15.58
CA LEU A 198 27.04 -1.56 16.41
C LEU A 198 25.71 -1.03 16.97
N SER A 199 25.72 -0.61 18.25
CA SER A 199 24.58 0.09 18.85
C SER A 199 24.51 1.56 18.46
N SER A 200 25.56 2.10 17.86
CA SER A 200 25.66 3.53 17.51
C SER A 200 25.08 3.77 16.12
N PRO A 201 24.47 4.93 15.85
CA PRO A 201 24.23 6.07 16.74
C PRO A 201 22.89 6.07 17.52
N HIS A 202 22.34 4.91 17.90
CA HIS A 202 21.09 4.82 18.69
C HIS A 202 21.12 5.60 20.01
N ASP A 203 19.96 6.06 20.49
CA ASP A 203 19.83 6.80 21.74
C ASP A 203 20.21 5.99 23.01
N PRO A 204 20.79 6.62 24.06
CA PRO A 204 21.23 8.02 24.11
C PRO A 204 22.49 8.27 23.25
N ARG A 205 22.45 9.33 22.44
CA ARG A 205 23.51 9.72 21.48
C ARG A 205 24.67 10.45 22.16
N ASN A 206 25.34 9.77 23.09
CA ASN A 206 26.48 10.35 23.78
C ASN A 206 27.78 10.00 23.08
N ALA A 207 28.61 10.99 22.79
CA ALA A 207 29.95 10.83 22.21
C ALA A 207 31.03 11.29 23.20
N PRO A 208 32.30 10.85 23.02
CA PRO A 208 33.41 11.41 23.76
C PRO A 208 33.53 12.92 23.55
N GLN A 209 33.95 13.65 24.58
CA GLN A 209 34.01 15.12 24.55
C GLN A 209 34.79 15.68 23.35
N SER A 210 35.88 15.02 22.95
CA SER A 210 36.69 15.47 21.80
C SER A 210 35.95 15.48 20.47
N PHE A 211 34.94 14.63 20.30
CA PHE A 211 34.09 14.61 19.11
C PHE A 211 32.93 15.59 19.25
N LEU A 212 32.34 15.73 20.45
CA LEU A 212 31.31 16.75 20.71
C LEU A 212 31.83 18.16 20.43
N ASP A 213 33.09 18.44 20.81
CA ASP A 213 33.74 19.73 20.61
C ASP A 213 33.84 20.12 19.12
N LEU A 214 33.87 19.15 18.19
CA LEU A 214 33.91 19.41 16.74
C LEU A 214 32.61 20.03 16.22
N HIS A 215 31.48 19.70 16.84
CA HIS A 215 30.14 20.17 16.45
C HIS A 215 29.51 21.12 17.48
N GLY A 216 30.31 21.65 18.43
CA GLY A 216 29.83 22.48 19.54
C GLY A 216 28.76 21.80 20.41
N ALA A 217 28.62 20.47 20.30
CA ALA A 217 27.57 19.67 20.89
C ALA A 217 27.83 19.43 22.38
N LYS A 218 26.82 18.91 23.09
CA LYS A 218 27.02 18.34 24.41
C LYS A 218 26.06 17.19 24.67
N ASN A 219 26.52 16.24 25.50
CA ASN A 219 25.67 15.18 26.01
C ASN A 219 24.52 15.76 26.85
N GLY A 220 23.32 15.25 26.63
CA GLY A 220 22.06 15.76 27.20
C GLY A 220 21.51 17.03 26.53
N SER A 221 20.63 17.74 27.24
CA SER A 221 19.87 18.89 26.71
C SER A 221 20.66 20.22 26.70
N PRO A 222 20.56 21.04 25.64
CA PRO A 222 21.12 22.40 25.60
C PRO A 222 20.57 23.32 26.69
N ALA A 223 21.40 24.26 27.17
CA ALA A 223 20.89 25.30 28.08
C ALA A 223 19.99 26.26 27.27
N PRO A 224 18.89 26.79 27.84
CA PRO A 224 18.03 27.77 27.17
C PRO A 224 18.75 29.07 26.77
N SER A 225 19.99 29.31 27.22
CA SER A 225 20.84 30.44 26.83
C SER A 225 22.04 30.08 25.92
N ALA A 226 22.28 28.80 25.60
CA ALA A 226 23.40 28.39 24.74
C ALA A 226 23.33 29.02 23.33
N PRO A 227 24.43 29.52 22.75
CA PRO A 227 24.40 30.08 21.41
C PRO A 227 24.07 29.01 20.37
N LEU A 228 23.39 29.38 19.28
CA LEU A 228 23.16 28.48 18.14
C LEU A 228 24.42 28.32 17.27
N SER A 229 25.36 29.26 17.35
CA SER A 229 26.62 29.21 16.60
C SER A 229 27.48 28.05 17.09
N GLY A 230 27.88 27.18 16.17
CA GLY A 230 28.72 26.01 16.44
C GLY A 230 27.99 24.69 16.31
N TYR A 231 26.66 24.67 16.47
CA TYR A 231 25.86 23.49 16.15
C TYR A 231 25.72 23.31 14.64
N ASP A 232 25.54 22.06 14.25
CA ASP A 232 25.08 21.70 12.92
C ASP A 232 23.71 22.34 12.63
N PRO A 233 23.45 22.70 11.36
CA PRO A 233 22.23 23.39 10.98
C PRO A 233 21.00 22.48 11.06
N LEU A 234 19.83 23.04 10.78
CA LEU A 234 18.60 22.25 10.65
C LEU A 234 18.50 21.65 9.24
N PRO A 235 17.90 20.46 9.08
CA PRO A 235 17.51 19.97 7.78
C PRO A 235 16.41 20.86 7.17
N SER A 236 16.31 20.87 5.85
CA SER A 236 15.25 21.55 5.07
C SER A 236 13.84 21.12 5.51
N ALA A 237 13.65 19.82 5.78
CA ALA A 237 12.40 19.24 6.26
C ALA A 237 12.11 19.47 7.76
N TYR A 238 12.88 20.32 8.47
CA TYR A 238 12.64 20.56 9.89
C TYR A 238 11.28 21.20 10.16
N LEU A 239 10.52 20.61 11.09
CA LEU A 239 9.35 21.22 11.72
C LEU A 239 9.48 21.11 13.24
N GLY A 240 8.90 22.06 13.98
CA GLY A 240 8.90 22.03 15.45
C GLY A 240 7.92 21.02 16.05
N ALA A 241 7.02 20.45 15.24
CA ALA A 241 6.04 19.43 15.62
C ALA A 241 5.55 18.70 14.37
N ALA A 242 5.10 17.44 14.54
CA ALA A 242 4.52 16.68 13.44
C ALA A 242 3.26 17.41 12.91
N PRO A 243 3.08 17.52 11.58
CA PRO A 243 1.97 18.27 10.98
C PRO A 243 0.61 17.56 11.11
N PHE A 244 0.60 16.28 11.49
CA PHE A 244 -0.58 15.47 11.77
C PHE A 244 -0.19 14.25 12.62
N ASP A 245 -1.18 13.57 13.20
CA ASP A 245 -0.96 12.27 13.85
C ASP A 245 -0.69 11.19 12.81
N ASN A 246 0.53 10.66 12.78
CA ASN A 246 0.94 9.62 11.85
C ASN A 246 0.58 8.19 12.32
N GLY A 247 -0.22 8.08 13.39
CA GLY A 247 -0.74 6.86 14.01
C GLY A 247 0.13 6.23 15.10
N HIS A 248 1.36 6.72 15.34
CA HIS A 248 2.22 6.19 16.41
C HIS A 248 3.15 7.23 17.07
N LEU A 249 2.66 8.46 17.28
CA LEU A 249 3.46 9.53 17.89
C LEU A 249 3.83 9.30 19.38
N ASN A 250 3.13 8.39 20.07
CA ASN A 250 3.33 8.14 21.51
C ASN A 250 4.40 7.07 21.84
N VAL A 251 5.24 6.68 20.86
CA VAL A 251 6.28 5.66 21.04
C VAL A 251 7.51 6.19 21.80
N ARG A 252 8.30 5.27 22.38
CA ARG A 252 9.52 5.58 23.15
C ARG A 252 10.54 6.40 22.34
N ASP A 253 10.78 6.04 21.08
CA ASP A 253 11.71 6.77 20.20
C ASP A 253 11.25 8.23 19.92
N GLU A 254 9.96 8.52 20.03
CA GLU A 254 9.42 9.88 19.83
C GLU A 254 9.48 10.74 21.09
N ASN A 255 9.31 10.13 22.27
CA ASN A 255 9.01 10.87 23.51
C ASN A 255 10.07 10.75 24.60
N SER A 256 10.91 9.71 24.53
CA SER A 256 11.88 9.38 25.59
C SER A 256 13.31 9.73 25.23
N VAL A 257 13.57 10.28 24.04
CA VAL A 257 14.90 10.79 23.68
C VAL A 257 15.20 12.02 24.54
N ASP A 258 16.33 11.99 25.26
CA ASP A 258 16.71 13.09 26.16
C ASP A 258 16.90 14.40 25.39
N GLY A 259 16.13 15.43 25.78
CA GLY A 259 16.00 16.70 25.08
C GLY A 259 14.94 16.65 23.98
N ALA A 260 15.27 16.02 22.84
CA ALA A 260 14.45 16.09 21.63
C ALA A 260 13.04 15.47 21.80
N GLY A 261 12.89 14.49 22.70
CA GLY A 261 11.59 13.89 23.01
C GLY A 261 10.68 14.79 23.85
N GLN A 262 11.21 15.81 24.54
CA GLN A 262 10.43 16.74 25.37
C GLN A 262 10.29 18.13 24.73
N ASN A 263 11.25 18.55 23.92
CA ASN A 263 11.26 19.83 23.24
C ASN A 263 11.89 19.70 21.86
N ARG A 264 11.17 20.12 20.83
CA ARG A 264 11.60 20.04 19.42
C ARG A 264 11.93 21.42 18.84
N ASP A 265 12.30 22.38 19.71
CA ASP A 265 12.79 23.67 19.25
C ASP A 265 14.11 23.57 18.47
N GLU A 266 14.41 24.63 17.71
CA GLU A 266 15.59 24.70 16.83
C GLU A 266 16.88 24.35 17.58
N ARG A 267 17.02 24.81 18.83
CA ARG A 267 18.24 24.58 19.58
C ARG A 267 18.41 23.12 19.98
N THR A 268 17.32 22.51 20.43
CA THR A 268 17.32 21.13 20.90
C THR A 268 17.59 20.19 19.75
N ILE A 269 16.96 20.42 18.60
CA ILE A 269 17.17 19.61 17.39
C ILE A 269 18.58 19.81 16.81
N ARG A 270 19.08 21.05 16.70
CA ARG A 270 20.47 21.28 16.26
C ARG A 270 21.51 20.58 17.16
N ASN A 271 21.32 20.60 18.48
CA ASN A 271 22.18 19.84 19.39
C ASN A 271 22.04 18.33 19.21
N GLU A 272 20.85 17.81 18.92
CA GLU A 272 20.63 16.38 18.66
C GLU A 272 21.30 15.90 17.37
N ILE A 273 21.22 16.69 16.29
CA ILE A 273 21.94 16.45 15.03
C ILE A 273 23.46 16.47 15.27
N SER A 274 23.94 17.50 15.97
CA SER A 274 25.38 17.65 16.28
C SER A 274 25.91 16.48 17.13
N LYS A 275 25.11 15.97 18.07
CA LYS A 275 25.43 14.75 18.83
C LYS A 275 25.46 13.51 17.93
N ASN A 276 24.48 13.37 17.03
CA ASN A 276 24.42 12.25 16.09
C ASN A 276 25.67 12.21 15.21
N HIS A 277 26.09 13.33 14.63
CA HIS A 277 27.33 13.41 13.85
C HIS A 277 28.56 13.06 14.70
N ALA A 278 28.70 13.63 15.91
CA ALA A 278 29.81 13.30 16.80
C ALA A 278 29.91 11.80 17.15
N VAL A 279 28.76 11.13 17.35
CA VAL A 279 28.72 9.68 17.60
C VAL A 279 29.13 8.89 16.36
N ILE A 280 28.69 9.32 15.17
CA ILE A 280 29.04 8.67 13.90
C ILE A 280 30.52 8.85 13.57
N GLU A 281 31.10 10.05 13.76
CA GLU A 281 32.54 10.27 13.56
C GLU A 281 33.39 9.45 14.53
N TYR A 282 32.96 9.32 15.79
CA TYR A 282 33.61 8.43 16.72
C TYR A 282 33.47 6.96 16.27
N MET A 283 32.28 6.55 15.82
CA MET A 283 32.05 5.21 15.27
C MET A 283 32.95 4.92 14.06
N ASP A 284 33.09 5.85 13.12
CA ASP A 284 33.99 5.76 11.96
C ASP A 284 35.43 5.47 12.41
N SER A 285 35.93 6.19 13.42
CA SER A 285 37.26 5.95 13.99
C SER A 285 37.43 4.55 14.60
N GLN A 286 36.35 3.95 15.12
CA GLN A 286 36.37 2.60 15.68
C GLN A 286 36.27 1.53 14.58
N ILE A 287 35.48 1.78 13.53
CA ILE A 287 35.42 0.94 12.32
C ILE A 287 36.81 0.84 11.68
N LYS A 288 37.55 1.95 11.63
CA LYS A 288 38.93 1.95 11.12
C LYS A 288 39.80 0.91 11.82
N ARG A 289 39.71 0.81 13.15
CA ARG A 289 40.51 -0.14 13.94
C ARG A 289 40.19 -1.59 13.57
N VAL A 290 38.91 -1.91 13.30
CA VAL A 290 38.49 -3.25 12.87
C VAL A 290 39.02 -3.55 11.47
N ILE A 291 38.92 -2.60 10.53
CA ILE A 291 39.42 -2.75 9.16
C ILE A 291 40.95 -2.92 9.16
N ASP A 292 41.67 -2.13 9.96
CA ASP A 292 43.12 -2.26 10.12
C ASP A 292 43.49 -3.68 10.59
N THR A 293 42.74 -4.27 11.54
CA THR A 293 42.97 -5.66 11.97
C THR A 293 42.60 -6.68 10.88
N ALA A 294 41.61 -6.41 10.04
CA ALA A 294 41.30 -7.26 8.88
C ALA A 294 42.42 -7.23 7.81
N LEU A 295 43.05 -6.06 7.59
CA LEU A 295 44.24 -5.94 6.75
C LEU A 295 45.40 -6.76 7.33
N GLU A 296 45.66 -6.65 8.64
CA GLU A 296 46.69 -7.44 9.32
C GLU A 296 46.43 -8.94 9.25
N TYR A 297 45.16 -9.38 9.29
CA TYR A 297 44.77 -10.77 9.12
C TYR A 297 45.19 -11.33 7.74
N GLU A 298 45.13 -10.51 6.68
CA GLU A 298 45.66 -10.87 5.36
C GLU A 298 47.18 -10.64 5.21
N GLY A 299 47.88 -10.29 6.30
CA GLY A 299 49.31 -10.03 6.30
C GLY A 299 49.70 -8.68 5.70
N LEU A 300 48.74 -7.77 5.55
CA LEU A 300 48.94 -6.40 5.07
C LEU A 300 49.29 -5.47 6.24
N THR A 301 49.97 -4.35 5.95
CA THR A 301 50.39 -3.38 6.98
C THR A 301 49.49 -2.13 6.93
N PRO A 302 48.62 -1.89 7.94
CA PRO A 302 47.80 -0.68 7.98
C PRO A 302 48.61 0.61 7.86
N GLY A 303 48.14 1.54 7.02
CA GLY A 303 48.83 2.79 6.70
C GLY A 303 49.92 2.68 5.63
N VAL A 304 50.29 1.46 5.23
CA VAL A 304 51.01 1.17 3.97
C VAL A 304 50.03 0.61 2.93
N ASN A 305 49.19 -0.33 3.36
CA ASN A 305 48.12 -0.93 2.59
C ASN A 305 46.76 -0.31 2.92
N ASP A 306 45.82 -0.43 1.98
CA ASP A 306 44.42 -0.02 2.15
C ASP A 306 43.43 -1.12 1.72
N ILE A 307 42.13 -0.79 1.69
CA ILE A 307 41.05 -1.75 1.42
C ILE A 307 41.19 -2.36 0.01
N SER A 308 41.77 -1.62 -0.94
CA SER A 308 42.00 -2.11 -2.31
C SER A 308 43.07 -3.19 -2.42
N ASP A 309 43.91 -3.35 -1.39
CA ASP A 309 44.92 -4.41 -1.33
C ASP A 309 44.37 -5.75 -0.81
N LEU A 310 43.17 -5.77 -0.21
CA LEU A 310 42.53 -7.01 0.24
C LEU A 310 42.35 -7.97 -0.92
N GLN A 311 42.70 -9.23 -0.70
CA GLN A 311 42.62 -10.29 -1.69
C GLN A 311 41.45 -11.24 -1.43
N ASN A 312 41.04 -11.47 -0.18
CA ASN A 312 40.01 -12.47 0.11
C ASN A 312 39.07 -12.06 1.25
N THR A 313 38.89 -10.77 1.48
CA THR A 313 37.96 -10.25 2.48
C THR A 313 37.00 -9.27 1.83
N LEU A 314 35.71 -9.56 1.98
CA LEU A 314 34.62 -8.65 1.66
C LEU A 314 34.26 -7.84 2.92
N ILE A 315 34.14 -6.54 2.76
CA ILE A 315 33.65 -5.63 3.79
C ILE A 315 32.31 -5.07 3.34
N VAL A 316 31.28 -5.27 4.15
CA VAL A 316 29.96 -4.65 3.97
C VAL A 316 29.75 -3.64 5.09
N PHE A 317 29.35 -2.42 4.74
CA PHE A 317 28.91 -1.41 5.70
C PHE A 317 27.49 -0.97 5.37
N THR A 318 26.58 -1.01 6.35
CA THR A 318 25.21 -0.52 6.21
C THR A 318 24.59 -0.07 7.55
N SER A 319 23.31 0.30 7.53
CA SER A 319 22.49 0.53 8.71
C SER A 319 21.17 -0.23 8.61
N ASP A 320 20.53 -0.50 9.76
CA ASP A 320 19.23 -1.15 9.81
C ASP A 320 18.07 -0.23 9.36
N HIS A 321 18.15 1.06 9.68
CA HIS A 321 17.23 2.13 9.26
C HIS A 321 17.81 3.51 9.60
N GLY A 322 17.24 4.55 9.01
CA GLY A 322 17.56 5.94 9.34
C GLY A 322 16.79 6.50 10.53
N MET A 323 16.90 7.83 10.70
CA MET A 323 16.29 8.58 11.78
C MET A 323 15.81 9.99 11.40
N SER A 324 14.68 10.42 11.99
CA SER A 324 14.05 11.71 11.69
C SER A 324 14.80 12.90 12.26
N ILE A 325 15.10 12.91 13.57
CA ILE A 325 15.78 14.03 14.27
C ILE A 325 15.28 15.42 13.83
N GLY A 326 13.98 15.67 13.99
CA GLY A 326 13.31 16.94 13.68
C GLY A 326 12.76 17.05 12.25
N ARG A 327 13.13 16.16 11.33
CA ARG A 327 12.51 16.08 9.99
C ARG A 327 11.03 15.72 10.10
N HIS A 328 10.19 16.44 9.36
CA HIS A 328 8.72 16.40 9.42
C HIS A 328 8.17 16.53 10.85
N GLY A 329 8.94 17.15 11.75
CA GLY A 329 8.57 17.32 13.15
C GLY A 329 8.60 16.04 13.98
N LEU A 330 9.17 14.95 13.46
CA LEU A 330 9.34 13.66 14.12
C LEU A 330 10.74 13.52 14.72
N VAL A 331 10.89 12.67 15.74
CA VAL A 331 12.21 12.35 16.33
C VAL A 331 12.63 10.91 16.03
N GLY A 332 11.70 9.96 16.14
CA GLY A 332 11.90 8.52 16.02
C GLY A 332 11.82 8.00 14.58
N LYS A 333 11.77 6.67 14.43
CA LYS A 333 11.89 5.92 13.15
C LYS A 333 10.57 5.31 12.67
N GLN A 334 9.49 5.59 13.38
CA GLN A 334 8.18 4.99 13.13
C GLN A 334 7.46 5.73 11.98
N ASN A 335 8.17 5.91 10.86
CA ASN A 335 7.71 6.55 9.64
C ASN A 335 8.40 5.96 8.40
N ILE A 336 7.84 6.25 7.22
CA ILE A 336 8.31 5.70 5.94
C ILE A 336 8.84 6.75 4.95
N TYR A 337 9.29 7.90 5.47
CA TYR A 337 10.05 8.91 4.70
C TYR A 337 11.43 8.37 4.28
N GLU A 338 12.02 8.94 3.24
CA GLU A 338 13.33 8.55 2.67
C GLU A 338 14.42 8.59 3.73
N HIS A 339 14.47 9.63 4.57
CA HIS A 339 15.48 9.74 5.62
C HIS A 339 15.41 8.63 6.69
N THR A 340 14.34 7.83 6.72
CA THR A 340 14.13 6.71 7.64
C THR A 340 14.26 5.36 6.93
N LEU A 341 13.70 5.22 5.72
CA LEU A 341 13.75 3.94 4.98
C LEU A 341 15.10 3.72 4.28
N ARG A 342 15.69 4.79 3.74
CA ARG A 342 16.91 4.75 2.94
C ARG A 342 18.14 4.79 3.85
N VAL A 343 19.07 3.86 3.62
CA VAL A 343 20.28 3.68 4.43
C VAL A 343 21.53 3.66 3.55
N PRO A 344 22.73 3.93 4.11
CA PRO A 344 23.96 3.69 3.36
C PRO A 344 24.13 2.18 3.12
N TYR A 345 24.61 1.77 1.95
CA TYR A 345 25.00 0.39 1.69
C TYR A 345 26.24 0.35 0.80
N ILE A 346 27.36 -0.11 1.37
CA ILE A 346 28.67 -0.11 0.72
C ILE A 346 29.26 -1.51 0.78
N VAL A 347 29.80 -1.99 -0.34
CA VAL A 347 30.56 -3.24 -0.43
C VAL A 347 31.95 -2.96 -1.00
N ALA A 348 32.99 -3.39 -0.30
CA ALA A 348 34.39 -3.21 -0.70
C ALA A 348 35.21 -4.50 -0.49
N GLY A 349 36.43 -4.54 -1.04
CA GLY A 349 37.36 -5.67 -0.91
C GLY A 349 37.32 -6.64 -2.09
N ALA A 350 37.61 -7.92 -1.85
CA ALA A 350 37.81 -8.91 -2.91
C ALA A 350 37.41 -10.34 -2.51
N VAL A 351 37.14 -11.16 -3.52
CA VAL A 351 36.91 -12.61 -3.42
C VAL A 351 37.98 -13.34 -4.22
N GLY A 352 38.87 -14.09 -3.54
CA GLY A 352 39.90 -14.89 -4.21
C GLY A 352 40.80 -14.10 -5.18
N GLY A 353 41.13 -12.85 -4.84
CA GLY A 353 41.93 -11.91 -5.63
C GLY A 353 41.15 -11.12 -6.67
N VAL A 354 39.83 -11.35 -6.80
CA VAL A 354 38.95 -10.60 -7.70
C VAL A 354 38.29 -9.47 -6.89
N PRO A 355 38.62 -8.19 -7.14
CA PRO A 355 38.01 -7.08 -6.42
C PRO A 355 36.54 -6.93 -6.80
N VAL A 356 35.73 -6.40 -5.87
CA VAL A 356 34.43 -5.83 -6.25
C VAL A 356 34.65 -4.59 -7.12
N ASN A 357 33.68 -4.22 -7.96
CA ASN A 357 33.82 -2.99 -8.72
C ASN A 357 33.83 -1.75 -7.81
N THR A 358 34.32 -0.64 -8.35
CA THR A 358 34.28 0.65 -7.69
C THR A 358 33.29 1.59 -8.38
N GLY A 359 32.51 2.32 -7.59
CA GLY A 359 31.58 3.31 -8.11
C GLY A 359 30.26 3.39 -7.36
N VAL A 360 29.28 4.04 -8.01
CA VAL A 360 27.95 4.31 -7.45
C VAL A 360 26.92 3.57 -8.29
N SER A 361 26.05 2.82 -7.61
CA SER A 361 24.88 2.15 -8.18
C SER A 361 23.61 2.88 -7.76
N ASP A 362 22.81 3.26 -8.73
CA ASP A 362 21.48 3.87 -8.56
C ASP A 362 20.36 2.83 -8.52
N LYS A 363 20.68 1.53 -8.60
CA LYS A 363 19.71 0.45 -8.55
C LYS A 363 19.11 0.32 -7.16
N ASN A 364 17.79 0.14 -7.08
CA ASN A 364 17.12 -0.10 -5.80
C ASN A 364 17.46 -1.51 -5.29
N ILE A 365 17.87 -1.62 -4.03
CA ILE A 365 18.07 -2.88 -3.31
C ILE A 365 17.37 -2.82 -1.95
N TYR A 366 16.96 -3.98 -1.43
CA TYR A 366 16.53 -4.09 -0.04
C TYR A 366 17.62 -4.69 0.84
N LEU A 367 17.58 -4.41 2.14
CA LEU A 367 18.53 -5.00 3.09
C LEU A 367 18.42 -6.53 3.23
N HIS A 368 17.26 -7.13 2.96
CA HIS A 368 17.17 -8.60 2.95
C HIS A 368 17.91 -9.24 1.76
N ASP A 369 18.25 -8.47 0.72
CA ASP A 369 19.05 -8.94 -0.42
C ASP A 369 20.51 -9.22 -0.02
N SER A 370 20.95 -8.78 1.16
CA SER A 370 22.29 -9.06 1.69
C SER A 370 22.57 -10.56 1.82
N LEU A 371 21.63 -11.36 2.35
CA LEU A 371 21.86 -12.79 2.55
C LEU A 371 22.14 -13.53 1.22
N PRO A 372 21.24 -13.53 0.22
CA PRO A 372 21.51 -14.23 -1.03
C PRO A 372 22.74 -13.68 -1.76
N THR A 373 23.01 -12.38 -1.66
CA THR A 373 24.23 -11.78 -2.27
C THR A 373 25.51 -12.32 -1.64
N LEU A 374 25.57 -12.41 -0.31
CA LEU A 374 26.75 -12.94 0.38
C LEU A 374 26.95 -14.43 0.09
N LEU A 375 25.86 -15.21 -0.01
CA LEU A 375 25.91 -16.62 -0.37
C LEU A 375 26.46 -16.80 -1.80
N ASP A 376 25.96 -16.02 -2.76
CA ASP A 376 26.43 -16.04 -4.15
C ASP A 376 27.93 -15.71 -4.26
N LEU A 377 28.37 -14.63 -3.60
CA LEU A 377 29.79 -14.23 -3.58
C LEU A 377 30.67 -15.27 -2.90
N ALA A 378 30.15 -15.99 -1.91
CA ALA A 378 30.85 -17.06 -1.22
C ALA A 378 30.80 -18.42 -1.95
N GLY A 379 30.02 -18.54 -3.03
CA GLY A 379 29.77 -19.81 -3.71
C GLY A 379 29.02 -20.82 -2.84
N VAL A 380 28.18 -20.34 -1.92
CA VAL A 380 27.32 -21.15 -1.05
C VAL A 380 25.93 -21.24 -1.68
N ALA A 381 25.37 -22.45 -1.73
CA ALA A 381 24.03 -22.63 -2.28
C ALA A 381 22.98 -21.90 -1.43
N THR A 382 22.06 -21.19 -2.10
CA THR A 382 20.90 -20.58 -1.46
C THR A 382 19.86 -21.64 -1.10
N ASP A 383 19.10 -21.39 -0.04
CA ASP A 383 17.96 -22.23 0.35
C ASP A 383 16.67 -21.68 -0.25
N PRO A 384 15.72 -22.52 -0.74
CA PRO A 384 14.47 -22.04 -1.34
C PRO A 384 13.59 -21.17 -0.43
N SER A 385 13.86 -21.15 0.87
CA SER A 385 13.14 -20.35 1.85
C SER A 385 13.69 -18.92 2.00
N VAL A 386 14.82 -18.61 1.34
CA VAL A 386 15.31 -17.25 1.09
C VAL A 386 14.51 -16.69 -0.09
N GLN A 387 13.78 -15.61 0.14
CA GLN A 387 12.87 -14.98 -0.83
C GLN A 387 13.50 -13.77 -1.53
N ALA A 388 14.52 -13.20 -0.90
CA ALA A 388 15.31 -12.07 -1.37
C ALA A 388 16.08 -12.40 -2.65
N GLU A 389 16.45 -11.37 -3.41
CA GLU A 389 17.21 -11.50 -4.64
C GLU A 389 18.67 -11.08 -4.44
N SER A 390 19.59 -11.75 -5.13
CA SER A 390 21.01 -11.39 -5.07
C SER A 390 21.32 -10.22 -5.99
N PHE A 391 22.07 -9.24 -5.48
CA PHE A 391 22.64 -8.16 -6.29
C PHE A 391 24.14 -8.36 -6.57
N ALA A 392 24.68 -9.58 -6.44
CA ALA A 392 26.09 -9.87 -6.73
C ALA A 392 26.51 -9.45 -8.16
N ALA A 393 25.58 -9.48 -9.12
CA ALA A 393 25.81 -8.98 -10.48
C ALA A 393 26.20 -7.49 -10.51
N ALA A 394 25.60 -6.67 -9.65
CA ALA A 394 25.92 -5.25 -9.52
C ALA A 394 27.31 -4.99 -8.93
N LEU A 395 27.94 -5.99 -8.31
CA LEU A 395 29.29 -5.93 -7.74
C LEU A 395 30.38 -6.41 -8.72
N SER A 396 29.99 -7.01 -9.85
CA SER A 396 30.93 -7.53 -10.86
C SER A 396 31.82 -6.44 -11.45
N THR A 397 33.09 -6.76 -11.72
CA THR A 397 34.00 -5.87 -12.49
C THR A 397 33.68 -5.83 -13.98
N ASP A 398 32.90 -6.80 -14.48
CA ASP A 398 32.38 -6.79 -15.84
C ASP A 398 31.18 -5.83 -15.99
N GLN A 399 31.34 -4.81 -16.84
CA GLN A 399 30.32 -3.78 -17.07
C GLN A 399 29.03 -4.38 -17.64
N ALA A 400 29.11 -5.35 -18.55
CA ALA A 400 27.91 -5.93 -19.15
C ALA A 400 27.05 -6.67 -18.12
N THR A 401 27.69 -7.37 -17.17
CA THR A 401 27.01 -8.01 -16.03
C THR A 401 26.33 -6.97 -15.14
N ARG A 402 26.99 -5.83 -14.87
CA ARG A 402 26.39 -4.74 -14.08
C ARG A 402 25.20 -4.09 -14.79
N ASP A 403 25.34 -3.80 -16.07
CA ASP A 403 24.29 -3.16 -16.88
C ASP A 403 23.04 -4.05 -17.00
N ALA A 404 23.21 -5.38 -16.93
CA ALA A 404 22.13 -6.34 -16.94
C ALA A 404 21.37 -6.44 -15.60
N PHE A 405 21.94 -5.97 -14.49
CA PHE A 405 21.25 -5.96 -13.20
C PHE A 405 20.21 -4.84 -13.15
N ALA A 406 18.93 -5.24 -13.07
CA ALA A 406 17.82 -4.29 -13.06
C ALA A 406 17.61 -3.61 -11.70
N GLY A 407 17.92 -4.29 -10.60
CA GLY A 407 17.46 -3.92 -9.26
C GLY A 407 15.93 -4.07 -9.12
N HIS A 408 15.40 -3.66 -7.96
CA HIS A 408 13.95 -3.61 -7.77
C HIS A 408 13.37 -2.41 -8.51
N GLU A 409 12.38 -2.65 -9.37
CA GLU A 409 11.66 -1.57 -10.08
C GLU A 409 10.87 -0.70 -9.10
N VAL A 410 10.30 -1.35 -8.08
CA VAL A 410 9.42 -0.74 -7.07
C VAL A 410 10.03 -0.89 -5.69
N VAL A 411 10.06 0.22 -4.94
CA VAL A 411 10.39 0.18 -3.50
C VAL A 411 9.10 0.33 -2.72
N TYR A 412 8.77 -0.68 -1.94
CA TYR A 412 7.60 -0.77 -1.09
C TYR A 412 8.02 -0.74 0.38
N GLY A 413 7.37 0.12 1.16
CA GLY A 413 7.60 0.28 2.59
C GLY A 413 6.31 0.17 3.39
N ALA A 414 6.39 -0.40 4.59
CA ALA A 414 5.23 -0.52 5.47
C ALA A 414 5.56 -0.42 6.95
N TYR A 415 4.67 0.18 7.71
CA TYR A 415 4.73 0.22 9.16
C TYR A 415 3.42 -0.29 9.78
N SER A 416 3.50 -1.40 10.51
CA SER A 416 2.36 -2.05 11.20
C SER A 416 2.76 -2.62 12.55
N PRO A 417 2.75 -1.82 13.63
CA PRO A 417 3.29 -2.22 14.92
C PRO A 417 2.53 -3.36 15.63
N SER A 418 1.34 -3.74 15.14
CA SER A 418 0.61 -4.93 15.61
C SER A 418 -0.22 -5.55 14.48
N PRO A 419 -0.74 -6.78 14.64
CA PRO A 419 -1.54 -7.47 13.62
C PRO A 419 -2.82 -6.72 13.22
N SER A 420 -3.34 -5.87 14.11
CA SER A 420 -4.57 -5.11 13.90
C SER A 420 -4.31 -3.61 13.70
N ASN A 421 -3.05 -3.21 13.56
CA ASN A 421 -2.65 -1.81 13.53
C ASN A 421 -1.76 -1.56 12.30
N HIS A 422 -2.40 -1.26 11.18
CA HIS A 422 -1.77 -0.97 9.89
C HIS A 422 -1.73 0.53 9.64
N ILE A 423 -0.57 1.13 9.89
CA ILE A 423 -0.50 2.59 10.06
C ILE A 423 -0.06 3.29 8.78
N GLN A 424 0.94 2.74 8.07
CA GLN A 424 1.56 3.45 6.93
C GLN A 424 1.97 2.49 5.83
N ARG A 425 1.77 2.87 4.57
CA ARG A 425 2.22 2.17 3.35
C ARG A 425 2.83 3.15 2.37
N SER A 426 3.91 2.77 1.71
CA SER A 426 4.50 3.59 0.66
C SER A 426 4.93 2.76 -0.53
N VAL A 427 4.88 3.41 -1.68
CA VAL A 427 5.50 2.95 -2.92
C VAL A 427 6.33 4.08 -3.49
N LYS A 428 7.56 3.78 -3.86
CA LYS A 428 8.44 4.61 -4.69
C LYS A 428 8.68 3.90 -6.02
N MET A 429 8.52 4.65 -7.11
CA MET A 429 8.76 4.21 -8.49
C MET A 429 9.56 5.26 -9.25
N VAL A 430 10.18 4.86 -10.36
CA VAL A 430 10.82 5.77 -11.31
C VAL A 430 10.08 5.69 -12.64
N ASP A 431 9.50 6.81 -13.07
CA ASP A 431 8.91 6.97 -14.41
C ASP A 431 9.77 7.95 -15.23
N GLY A 432 10.42 7.44 -16.27
CA GLY A 432 11.34 8.21 -17.08
C GLY A 432 12.52 8.76 -16.28
N ALA A 433 12.53 10.09 -16.05
CA ALA A 433 13.57 10.79 -15.29
C ALA A 433 13.09 11.23 -13.89
N GLU A 434 11.85 10.92 -13.53
CA GLU A 434 11.22 11.36 -12.28
C GLU A 434 11.04 10.18 -11.34
N ALA A 435 11.47 10.36 -10.09
CA ALA A 435 11.19 9.43 -9.01
C ALA A 435 9.96 9.92 -8.24
N TRP A 436 8.93 9.11 -8.16
CA TRP A 436 7.67 9.43 -7.50
C TRP A 436 7.46 8.53 -6.29
N LYS A 437 6.89 9.09 -5.21
CA LYS A 437 6.57 8.34 -4.00
C LYS A 437 5.22 8.73 -3.44
N VAL A 438 4.40 7.73 -3.14
CA VAL A 438 3.16 7.89 -2.37
C VAL A 438 3.37 7.33 -0.97
N ILE A 439 2.82 8.02 0.04
CA ILE A 439 2.69 7.54 1.41
C ILE A 439 1.20 7.58 1.75
N HIS A 440 0.64 6.46 2.19
CA HIS A 440 -0.75 6.37 2.60
C HIS A 440 -0.86 5.90 4.05
N TYR A 441 -1.79 6.54 4.79
CA TYR A 441 -2.08 6.32 6.20
C TYR A 441 -3.53 5.84 6.35
N PRO A 442 -3.80 4.52 6.30
CA PRO A 442 -5.16 3.98 6.22
C PRO A 442 -6.08 4.43 7.37
N GLN A 443 -5.55 4.48 8.59
CA GLN A 443 -6.35 4.75 9.79
C GLN A 443 -6.91 6.17 9.85
N ILE A 444 -6.23 7.13 9.23
CA ILE A 444 -6.63 8.53 9.19
C ILE A 444 -7.07 8.94 7.78
N ASN A 445 -7.16 7.98 6.85
CA ASN A 445 -7.46 8.18 5.43
C ASN A 445 -6.68 9.36 4.82
N ARG A 446 -5.37 9.39 5.06
CA ARG A 446 -4.48 10.46 4.56
C ARG A 446 -3.50 9.91 3.56
N THR A 447 -3.28 10.66 2.49
CA THR A 447 -2.28 10.38 1.47
C THR A 447 -1.32 11.55 1.38
N GLN A 448 -0.05 11.27 1.08
CA GLN A 448 0.95 12.24 0.68
C GLN A 448 1.59 11.77 -0.63
N LEU A 449 1.90 12.70 -1.53
CA LEU A 449 2.52 12.42 -2.83
C LEU A 449 3.73 13.33 -3.03
N PHE A 450 4.88 12.76 -3.37
CA PHE A 450 6.14 13.48 -3.56
C PHE A 450 6.78 13.14 -4.91
N ASN A 451 7.34 14.15 -5.57
CA ASN A 451 8.30 13.97 -6.65
C ASN A 451 9.71 14.08 -6.06
N LEU A 452 10.35 12.95 -5.78
CA LEU A 452 11.67 12.88 -5.14
C LEU A 452 12.79 13.45 -6.01
N THR A 453 12.59 13.62 -7.32
CA THR A 453 13.58 14.27 -8.18
C THR A 453 13.65 15.78 -7.92
N SER A 454 12.50 16.44 -7.69
CA SER A 454 12.43 17.87 -7.38
C SER A 454 12.34 18.21 -5.89
N ASP A 455 11.81 17.28 -5.09
CA ASP A 455 11.58 17.38 -3.64
C ASP A 455 12.13 16.13 -2.92
N PRO A 456 13.47 15.98 -2.85
CA PRO A 456 14.12 14.82 -2.26
C PRO A 456 13.98 14.75 -0.73
N ASP A 457 13.57 15.86 -0.10
CA ASP A 457 13.33 15.96 1.34
C ASP A 457 11.84 15.75 1.72
N GLU A 458 10.97 15.42 0.75
CA GLU A 458 9.54 15.11 0.95
C GLU A 458 8.77 16.23 1.70
N THR A 459 9.03 17.48 1.32
CA THR A 459 8.47 18.68 1.97
C THR A 459 7.27 19.30 1.25
N ASP A 460 7.06 18.97 -0.03
CA ASP A 460 5.98 19.50 -0.87
C ASP A 460 4.97 18.39 -1.20
N ASP A 461 3.90 18.31 -0.40
CA ASP A 461 2.85 17.30 -0.57
C ASP A 461 1.92 17.64 -1.75
N LEU A 462 2.07 16.89 -2.84
CA LEU A 462 1.33 17.05 -4.09
C LEU A 462 -0.02 16.31 -4.11
N SER A 463 -0.40 15.62 -3.03
CA SER A 463 -1.64 14.82 -2.96
C SER A 463 -2.93 15.65 -2.97
N HIS A 464 -2.81 16.97 -3.01
CA HIS A 464 -3.93 17.92 -3.03
C HIS A 464 -4.12 18.58 -4.40
N ASP A 465 -3.21 18.31 -5.35
CA ASP A 465 -3.21 18.95 -6.66
C ASP A 465 -3.78 18.02 -7.75
N PRO A 466 -4.96 18.36 -8.32
CA PRO A 466 -5.63 17.52 -9.32
C PRO A 466 -4.77 17.21 -10.55
N GLN A 467 -3.74 18.01 -10.86
CA GLN A 467 -2.85 17.75 -11.99
C GLN A 467 -2.11 16.42 -11.87
N TYR A 468 -1.91 15.90 -10.66
CA TYR A 468 -1.20 14.63 -10.40
C TYR A 468 -2.13 13.43 -10.17
N THR A 469 -3.42 13.56 -10.46
CA THR A 469 -4.39 12.45 -10.28
C THR A 469 -3.95 11.16 -10.99
N ALA A 470 -3.41 11.25 -12.21
CA ALA A 470 -2.96 10.07 -12.96
C ALA A 470 -1.77 9.38 -12.27
N VAL A 471 -0.78 10.16 -11.82
CA VAL A 471 0.41 9.65 -11.10
C VAL A 471 -0.01 8.99 -9.79
N LEU A 472 -0.92 9.63 -9.04
CA LEU A 472 -1.41 9.07 -7.79
C LEU A 472 -2.16 7.75 -8.00
N ASN A 473 -3.00 7.66 -9.02
CA ASN A 473 -3.73 6.42 -9.34
C ASN A 473 -2.79 5.28 -9.74
N GLU A 474 -1.76 5.57 -10.54
CA GLU A 474 -0.74 4.56 -10.91
C GLU A 474 0.02 4.07 -9.68
N LEU A 475 0.42 4.97 -8.78
CA LEU A 475 1.10 4.59 -7.54
C LEU A 475 0.19 3.85 -6.56
N ALA A 476 -1.10 4.16 -6.53
CA ALA A 476 -2.10 3.44 -5.74
C ALA A 476 -2.30 2.00 -6.26
N GLU A 477 -2.42 1.82 -7.58
CA GLU A 477 -2.49 0.50 -8.21
C GLU A 477 -1.21 -0.29 -7.92
N THR A 478 -0.04 0.35 -8.07
CA THR A 478 1.24 -0.27 -7.74
C THR A 478 1.32 -0.65 -6.26
N MET A 479 0.74 0.14 -5.36
CA MET A 479 0.67 -0.19 -3.94
C MET A 479 -0.10 -1.49 -3.72
N ASP A 480 -1.28 -1.69 -4.32
CA ASP A 480 -2.00 -2.96 -4.21
C ASP A 480 -1.21 -4.13 -4.82
N GLU A 481 -0.57 -3.93 -5.98
CA GLU A 481 0.29 -4.96 -6.59
C GLU A 481 1.42 -5.38 -5.64
N GLN A 482 2.06 -4.41 -4.95
CA GLN A 482 3.10 -4.69 -3.97
C GLN A 482 2.55 -5.33 -2.70
N GLN A 483 1.39 -4.90 -2.21
CA GLN A 483 0.73 -5.56 -1.08
C GLN A 483 0.44 -7.03 -1.40
N ALA A 484 0.00 -7.33 -2.63
CA ALA A 484 -0.20 -8.69 -3.11
C ALA A 484 1.12 -9.47 -3.19
N GLN A 485 2.15 -8.89 -3.82
CA GLN A 485 3.46 -9.52 -3.99
C GLN A 485 4.09 -9.91 -2.64
N TRP A 486 3.95 -9.06 -1.62
CA TRP A 486 4.61 -9.24 -0.34
C TRP A 486 3.74 -9.92 0.73
N ASN A 487 2.49 -10.30 0.41
CA ASN A 487 1.50 -10.82 1.36
C ASN A 487 1.22 -9.83 2.51
N ASP A 488 1.00 -8.55 2.21
CA ASP A 488 0.72 -7.55 3.23
C ASP A 488 -0.66 -7.79 3.91
N PRO A 489 -0.73 -7.88 5.25
CA PRO A 489 -1.99 -8.02 5.99
C PRO A 489 -3.00 -6.87 5.77
N ALA A 490 -2.52 -5.70 5.36
CA ALA A 490 -3.37 -4.52 5.13
C ALA A 490 -3.92 -4.43 3.70
N ARG A 491 -3.70 -5.45 2.86
CA ARG A 491 -4.28 -5.45 1.51
C ARG A 491 -5.80 -5.38 1.58
N GLY A 492 -6.41 -4.57 0.72
CA GLY A 492 -7.84 -4.30 0.73
C GLY A 492 -8.33 -3.44 1.91
N GLN A 493 -7.44 -3.02 2.81
CA GLN A 493 -7.75 -2.14 3.96
C GLN A 493 -7.17 -0.74 3.77
N LEU A 494 -6.77 -0.38 2.55
CA LEU A 494 -6.18 0.93 2.25
C LEU A 494 -7.21 2.07 2.24
N GLY A 495 -8.52 1.81 2.26
CA GLY A 495 -9.50 2.87 2.06
C GLY A 495 -9.26 3.60 0.73
N ARG A 496 -9.42 4.93 0.71
CA ARG A 496 -9.29 5.72 -0.51
C ARG A 496 -7.91 6.34 -0.66
N ILE A 497 -7.30 6.11 -1.82
CA ILE A 497 -6.13 6.84 -2.29
C ILE A 497 -6.58 7.73 -3.45
N GLY A 498 -6.71 9.03 -3.21
CA GLY A 498 -7.14 10.01 -4.22
C GLY A 498 -6.74 11.44 -3.86
N ILE A 499 -6.93 12.37 -4.80
CA ILE A 499 -6.57 13.78 -4.57
C ILE A 499 -7.63 14.46 -3.70
N ASN A 500 -7.27 14.88 -2.48
CA ASN A 500 -8.15 15.65 -1.61
C ASN A 500 -8.17 17.14 -2.02
N MET A 501 -9.19 17.53 -2.77
CA MET A 501 -9.35 18.89 -3.31
C MET A 501 -9.82 19.90 -2.27
N ALA A 502 -10.36 19.45 -1.14
CA ALA A 502 -10.82 20.35 -0.08
C ALA A 502 -9.65 20.89 0.76
N TYR A 503 -8.50 20.19 0.78
CA TYR A 503 -7.37 20.55 1.62
C TYR A 503 -6.91 21.99 1.38
N GLY A 504 -6.83 22.78 2.45
CA GLY A 504 -6.39 24.18 2.41
C GLY A 504 -7.37 25.15 1.73
N LYS A 505 -8.54 24.70 1.29
CA LYS A 505 -9.55 25.55 0.65
C LYS A 505 -10.28 26.45 1.64
N THR A 506 -10.99 27.44 1.10
CA THR A 506 -11.84 28.32 1.91
C THR A 506 -13.12 27.60 2.27
N ALA A 507 -13.42 27.52 3.57
CA ALA A 507 -14.69 27.02 4.05
C ALA A 507 -15.41 28.04 4.95
N THR A 508 -16.73 28.02 4.88
CA THR A 508 -17.65 28.95 5.55
C THR A 508 -18.74 28.16 6.25
N GLN A 509 -19.43 28.80 7.20
CA GLN A 509 -20.51 28.18 7.96
C GLN A 509 -21.59 29.22 8.28
N SER A 510 -22.79 28.75 8.61
CA SER A 510 -23.98 29.57 8.88
C SER A 510 -23.81 30.53 10.07
N SER A 511 -23.14 30.09 11.13
CA SER A 511 -22.90 30.87 12.35
C SER A 511 -21.63 30.39 13.07
N GLY A 512 -21.10 31.18 14.01
CA GLY A 512 -19.95 30.79 14.85
C GLY A 512 -20.34 30.49 16.30
N ALA A 513 -19.65 29.56 16.96
CA ALA A 513 -19.88 29.27 18.37
C ALA A 513 -19.55 30.48 19.28
N SER A 514 -20.40 30.77 20.25
CA SER A 514 -20.10 31.77 21.29
C SER A 514 -19.18 31.19 22.36
N ALA A 515 -18.10 31.91 22.68
CA ALA A 515 -17.12 31.67 23.76
C ALA A 515 -16.04 30.60 23.49
N GLY A 516 -14.93 31.02 22.86
CA GLY A 516 -13.61 30.39 23.05
C GLY A 516 -13.25 29.19 22.15
N MET A 517 -14.11 28.77 21.22
CA MET A 517 -13.83 27.74 20.21
C MET A 517 -13.62 28.38 18.82
N ALA A 518 -12.85 27.72 17.95
CA ALA A 518 -12.39 28.30 16.69
C ALA A 518 -13.56 28.71 15.77
N VAL A 519 -13.57 29.98 15.38
CA VAL A 519 -14.65 30.64 14.61
C VAL A 519 -14.44 30.50 13.10
N ASN A 520 -13.63 29.54 12.66
CA ASN A 520 -13.17 29.45 11.28
C ASN A 520 -13.65 28.15 10.64
N GLY A 521 -14.57 28.25 9.68
CA GLY A 521 -15.04 27.12 8.88
C GLY A 521 -13.90 26.35 8.19
N ALA A 522 -12.73 26.98 8.02
CA ALA A 522 -11.55 26.32 7.45
C ALA A 522 -10.98 25.17 8.29
N GLY A 523 -11.29 25.07 9.59
CA GLY A 523 -10.75 24.03 10.47
C GLY A 523 -10.97 22.60 9.96
N ALA A 524 -12.20 22.32 9.51
CA ALA A 524 -12.58 21.00 9.01
C ALA A 524 -11.96 20.60 7.66
N VAL A 525 -11.33 21.53 6.93
CA VAL A 525 -10.61 21.23 5.66
C VAL A 525 -9.11 21.43 5.76
N GLN A 526 -8.63 21.72 6.96
CA GLN A 526 -7.22 21.97 7.27
C GLN A 526 -6.71 21.07 8.39
N SER A 527 -7.49 20.08 8.86
CA SER A 527 -7.20 19.31 10.08
C SER A 527 -5.74 18.84 10.08
N THR A 528 -4.95 19.52 10.90
CA THR A 528 -3.54 19.21 11.16
C THR A 528 -3.43 18.45 12.46
N LEU A 529 -4.33 17.49 12.74
CA LEU A 529 -4.51 16.82 14.05
C LEU A 529 -3.24 16.93 14.91
N PRO A 530 -3.09 17.99 15.74
CA PRO A 530 -1.83 18.21 16.40
C PRO A 530 -1.89 17.37 17.66
N GLY A 531 -1.32 16.17 17.59
CA GLY A 531 -0.91 15.40 18.76
C GLY A 531 0.26 16.10 19.46
N GLY A 532 0.12 17.38 19.81
CA GLY A 532 1.04 18.07 20.69
C GLY A 532 0.85 17.51 22.09
N ILE A 533 1.79 16.69 22.55
CA ILE A 533 1.88 16.23 23.94
C ILE A 533 2.30 17.43 24.80
N GLY A 534 1.33 18.29 25.14
CA GLY A 534 1.43 19.26 26.22
C GLY A 534 0.97 18.59 27.50
N GLY A 535 1.89 18.39 28.45
CA GLY A 535 1.57 17.81 29.75
C GLY A 535 0.46 18.57 30.47
N GLY A 536 -0.64 17.87 30.78
CA GLY A 536 -1.60 18.24 31.81
C GLY A 536 -2.66 19.29 31.44
N THR A 537 -3.92 18.86 31.60
CA THR A 537 -5.16 19.66 31.73
C THR A 537 -5.80 20.22 30.45
N THR A 538 -6.96 19.64 30.11
CA THR A 538 -8.05 20.14 29.25
C THR A 538 -7.68 20.54 27.82
N LEU A 539 -7.87 19.60 26.88
CA LEU A 539 -7.84 19.84 25.44
C LEU A 539 -8.93 20.85 25.06
N VAL A 540 -8.53 22.04 24.61
CA VAL A 540 -9.40 22.93 23.82
C VAL A 540 -9.00 22.69 22.37
N ARG A 541 -9.84 21.97 21.62
CA ARG A 541 -9.63 21.75 20.18
C ARG A 541 -9.87 23.06 19.43
N THR A 542 -8.84 23.57 18.76
CA THR A 542 -8.88 24.84 18.00
C THR A 542 -9.02 24.63 16.50
N ASP A 543 -9.28 23.40 16.05
CA ASP A 543 -9.22 22.93 14.67
C ASP A 543 -10.56 22.38 14.14
N ALA A 544 -11.55 22.08 14.98
CA ALA A 544 -12.88 21.68 14.53
C ALA A 544 -13.74 22.88 14.07
N ALA A 545 -14.58 22.66 13.05
CA ALA A 545 -15.62 23.63 12.66
C ALA A 545 -16.88 23.42 13.50
N GLN A 546 -17.38 24.48 14.15
CA GLN A 546 -18.58 24.41 14.98
C GLN A 546 -19.49 25.63 14.83
N THR A 547 -20.78 25.39 14.61
CA THR A 547 -21.81 26.44 14.53
C THR A 547 -22.35 26.84 15.90
N GLY A 548 -23.09 27.95 15.95
CA GLY A 548 -24.00 28.23 17.06
C GLY A 548 -25.22 27.29 17.05
N VAL A 549 -26.08 27.45 18.06
CA VAL A 549 -27.39 26.78 18.11
C VAL A 549 -28.36 27.54 17.20
N GLU A 550 -28.81 26.90 16.12
CA GLU A 550 -29.74 27.49 15.15
C GLU A 550 -30.56 26.43 14.42
N ASP A 551 -31.53 26.87 13.63
CA ASP A 551 -32.29 25.98 12.75
C ASP A 551 -31.48 25.70 11.48
N ASN A 552 -31.31 24.42 11.14
CA ASN A 552 -30.59 23.96 9.96
C ASN A 552 -29.16 24.53 9.81
N PRO A 553 -28.28 24.37 10.81
CA PRO A 553 -26.90 24.82 10.71
C PRO A 553 -26.18 24.13 9.55
N TRP A 554 -25.34 24.88 8.84
CA TRP A 554 -24.60 24.38 7.68
C TRP A 554 -23.14 24.81 7.69
N TRP A 555 -22.32 24.00 7.02
CA TRP A 555 -20.92 24.23 6.72
C TRP A 555 -20.69 23.97 5.23
N MET A 556 -19.79 24.71 4.58
CA MET A 556 -19.54 24.58 3.15
C MET A 556 -18.11 24.93 2.76
N VAL A 557 -17.50 24.12 1.91
CA VAL A 557 -16.19 24.39 1.28
C VAL A 557 -16.35 24.84 -0.18
N ASP A 558 -15.55 25.82 -0.59
CA ASP A 558 -15.38 26.25 -1.98
C ASP A 558 -14.09 25.63 -2.55
N LEU A 559 -14.22 24.73 -3.53
CA LEU A 559 -13.08 24.07 -4.18
C LEU A 559 -12.28 25.04 -5.10
N GLY A 560 -12.81 26.24 -5.32
CA GLY A 560 -12.23 27.35 -6.10
C GLY A 560 -12.61 27.31 -7.59
N SER A 561 -13.08 26.17 -8.09
CA SER A 561 -13.62 25.99 -9.44
C SER A 561 -14.46 24.71 -9.47
N SER A 562 -15.24 24.50 -10.54
CA SER A 562 -15.94 23.23 -10.72
C SER A 562 -14.97 22.08 -10.91
N GLN A 563 -15.10 21.07 -10.06
CA GLN A 563 -14.29 19.85 -10.03
C GLN A 563 -15.19 18.63 -10.20
N THR A 564 -14.64 17.55 -10.74
CA THR A 564 -15.28 16.24 -10.71
C THR A 564 -15.04 15.60 -9.35
N ILE A 565 -16.10 15.26 -8.62
CA ILE A 565 -16.08 14.75 -7.26
C ILE A 565 -16.48 13.27 -7.28
N GLY A 566 -15.61 12.43 -6.69
CA GLY A 566 -15.74 10.98 -6.63
C GLY A 566 -15.96 10.42 -5.23
N GLU A 567 -15.63 11.12 -4.14
CA GLU A 567 -16.31 10.92 -2.85
C GLU A 567 -16.19 12.14 -1.96
N ILE A 568 -17.00 12.12 -0.91
CA ILE A 568 -16.95 13.03 0.22
C ILE A 568 -16.87 12.19 1.48
N ALA A 569 -15.87 12.43 2.32
CA ALA A 569 -15.68 11.74 3.59
C ALA A 569 -15.75 12.75 4.75
N LEU A 570 -16.56 12.44 5.75
CA LEU A 570 -16.79 13.27 6.94
C LEU A 570 -16.35 12.52 8.20
N HIS A 571 -15.66 13.19 9.10
CA HIS A 571 -15.19 12.59 10.35
C HIS A 571 -15.40 13.53 11.54
N ASN A 572 -15.67 12.93 12.70
CA ASN A 572 -15.85 13.62 13.98
C ASN A 572 -15.49 12.70 15.16
N THR A 573 -14.62 13.18 16.03
CA THR A 573 -14.11 12.49 17.21
C THR A 573 -14.87 12.93 18.46
N LEU A 574 -15.49 11.98 19.16
CA LEU A 574 -16.37 12.29 20.29
C LEU A 574 -15.57 12.58 21.57
N ASP A 575 -15.28 13.85 21.87
CA ASP A 575 -14.84 14.22 23.24
C ASP A 575 -16.06 14.27 24.18
N ASN A 576 -16.27 13.16 24.90
CA ASN A 576 -17.00 12.92 26.17
C ASN A 576 -18.35 13.61 26.49
N ASP A 577 -18.95 14.43 25.63
CA ASP A 577 -20.28 15.06 25.86
C ASP A 577 -21.11 15.25 24.56
N ALA A 578 -20.83 14.51 23.48
CA ALA A 578 -21.32 14.83 22.14
C ALA A 578 -21.99 13.70 21.32
N ALA A 579 -22.55 12.66 21.94
CA ALA A 579 -23.27 11.58 21.24
C ALA A 579 -24.55 12.02 20.46
N LEU A 580 -24.80 13.32 20.25
CA LEU A 580 -26.02 13.91 19.66
C LEU A 580 -25.75 14.87 18.47
N ARG A 581 -24.59 14.85 17.81
CA ARG A 581 -24.19 15.95 16.90
C ARG A 581 -24.15 15.65 15.39
N LEU A 582 -24.20 14.39 14.93
CA LEU A 582 -24.21 14.04 13.50
C LEU A 582 -25.29 13.02 13.14
N SER A 583 -26.52 13.26 13.59
CA SER A 583 -27.73 12.69 12.99
C SER A 583 -28.38 13.74 12.08
N ASP A 584 -29.15 13.27 11.10
CA ASP A 584 -29.94 14.13 10.20
C ASP A 584 -29.05 15.04 9.33
N ILE A 585 -27.91 14.51 8.88
CA ILE A 585 -26.96 15.22 8.02
C ILE A 585 -27.33 15.04 6.56
N ARG A 586 -27.42 16.14 5.82
CA ARG A 586 -27.47 16.15 4.35
C ARG A 586 -26.18 16.71 3.79
N VAL A 587 -25.63 16.03 2.80
CA VAL A 587 -24.48 16.49 2.01
C VAL A 587 -24.93 16.83 0.61
N GLU A 588 -24.55 18.01 0.14
CA GLU A 588 -24.89 18.52 -1.18
C GLU A 588 -23.62 18.91 -1.95
N ILE A 589 -23.63 18.64 -3.25
CA ILE A 589 -22.66 19.19 -4.20
C ILE A 589 -23.38 20.28 -4.99
N LEU A 590 -22.82 21.48 -5.05
CA LEU A 590 -23.42 22.62 -5.73
C LEU A 590 -22.57 23.14 -6.89
N ASP A 591 -23.25 23.60 -7.92
CA ASP A 591 -22.64 24.31 -9.06
C ASP A 591 -22.20 25.75 -8.66
N PRO A 592 -21.48 26.49 -9.53
CA PRO A 592 -21.08 27.88 -9.26
C PRO A 592 -22.27 28.85 -9.03
N ALA A 593 -23.49 28.46 -9.41
CA ALA A 593 -24.71 29.22 -9.19
C ALA A 593 -25.45 28.80 -7.91
N MET A 594 -24.83 27.96 -7.07
CA MET A 594 -25.37 27.44 -5.80
C MET A 594 -26.61 26.54 -5.96
N ASN A 595 -26.79 25.92 -7.14
CA ASN A 595 -27.83 24.90 -7.32
C ASN A 595 -27.27 23.52 -6.96
N PRO A 596 -28.01 22.70 -6.21
CA PRO A 596 -27.58 21.33 -5.92
C PRO A 596 -27.59 20.50 -7.20
N VAL A 597 -26.44 19.95 -7.56
CA VAL A 597 -26.29 18.93 -8.62
C VAL A 597 -26.33 17.51 -8.04
N TYR A 598 -26.15 17.39 -6.73
CA TYR A 598 -26.34 16.18 -5.95
C TYR A 598 -26.74 16.56 -4.52
N ALA A 599 -27.60 15.74 -3.92
CA ALA A 599 -27.99 15.84 -2.52
C ALA A 599 -28.17 14.42 -1.98
N SER A 600 -27.50 14.10 -0.88
CA SER A 600 -27.69 12.83 -0.18
C SER A 600 -29.08 12.75 0.45
N GLY A 601 -29.50 11.55 0.83
CA GLY A 601 -30.50 11.37 1.89
C GLY A 601 -30.00 11.90 3.25
N LEU A 602 -30.83 11.79 4.28
CA LEU A 602 -30.39 12.08 5.65
C LEU A 602 -29.50 10.94 6.16
N LEU A 603 -28.32 11.31 6.64
CA LEU A 603 -27.25 10.43 7.09
C LEU A 603 -27.06 10.59 8.61
N THR A 604 -26.59 9.52 9.26
CA THR A 604 -26.27 9.48 10.68
C THR A 604 -24.95 8.75 10.89
N ILE A 605 -24.06 9.29 11.73
CA ILE A 605 -22.82 8.63 12.16
C ILE A 605 -23.08 7.92 13.49
N ASN A 606 -22.87 6.60 13.53
CA ASN A 606 -23.20 5.74 14.66
C ASN A 606 -21.95 5.35 15.47
N GLY A 607 -21.12 6.30 15.91
CA GLY A 607 -19.91 5.97 16.68
C GLY A 607 -19.03 7.15 17.05
N SER A 608 -18.09 6.93 17.97
CA SER A 608 -16.92 7.80 18.17
C SER A 608 -15.85 7.40 17.16
N ASP A 609 -15.33 8.36 16.40
CA ASP A 609 -14.20 8.19 15.48
C ASP A 609 -14.51 7.40 14.19
N ASP A 610 -15.80 7.30 13.80
CA ASP A 610 -16.20 6.70 12.52
C ASP A 610 -16.19 7.73 11.38
N TRP A 611 -15.78 7.30 10.19
CA TRP A 611 -15.92 8.06 8.94
C TRP A 611 -17.28 7.79 8.29
N LEU A 612 -17.95 8.86 7.84
CA LEU A 612 -19.09 8.79 6.92
C LEU A 612 -18.62 9.11 5.51
N THR A 613 -18.66 8.10 4.64
CA THR A 613 -18.22 8.23 3.25
C THR A 613 -19.42 8.18 2.29
N ILE A 614 -19.40 9.09 1.31
CA ILE A 614 -20.33 9.13 0.19
C ILE A 614 -19.55 8.84 -1.08
N ASP A 615 -19.50 7.57 -1.47
CA ASP A 615 -18.83 7.15 -2.71
C ASP A 615 -19.66 7.53 -3.95
N LEU A 616 -19.03 8.28 -4.84
CA LEU A 616 -19.58 8.75 -6.11
C LEU A 616 -18.69 8.33 -7.28
N ASN A 617 -17.69 7.45 -7.13
CA ASN A 617 -16.70 7.19 -8.18
C ASN A 617 -17.34 6.73 -9.49
N ASN A 618 -18.33 5.83 -9.42
CA ASN A 618 -19.05 5.32 -10.59
C ASN A 618 -20.21 6.24 -11.05
N ASN A 619 -20.45 7.34 -10.35
CA ASN A 619 -21.47 8.33 -10.68
C ASN A 619 -21.00 9.75 -10.33
N ALA A 620 -19.78 10.07 -10.75
CA ALA A 620 -19.08 11.27 -10.31
C ALA A 620 -19.86 12.54 -10.66
N LYS A 621 -19.82 13.53 -9.76
CA LYS A 621 -20.60 14.76 -9.90
C LYS A 621 -19.68 15.94 -10.12
N VAL A 622 -20.08 16.87 -10.98
CA VAL A 622 -19.32 18.08 -11.25
C VAL A 622 -19.89 19.24 -10.45
N GLY A 623 -19.12 19.77 -9.50
CA GLY A 623 -19.54 20.88 -8.65
C GLY A 623 -18.36 21.68 -8.12
N GLN A 624 -18.64 22.88 -7.61
CA GLN A 624 -17.63 23.76 -7.01
C GLN A 624 -17.72 23.78 -5.48
N TYR A 625 -18.92 23.58 -4.92
CA TYR A 625 -19.14 23.65 -3.49
C TYR A 625 -19.58 22.30 -2.95
N VAL A 626 -19.12 21.97 -1.74
CA VAL A 626 -19.65 20.85 -0.96
C VAL A 626 -20.22 21.42 0.33
N ARG A 627 -21.52 21.21 0.57
CA ARG A 627 -22.25 21.71 1.75
C ARG A 627 -22.72 20.55 2.61
N VAL A 628 -22.46 20.65 3.91
CA VAL A 628 -22.97 19.75 4.94
C VAL A 628 -23.98 20.53 5.77
N THR A 629 -25.22 20.04 5.83
CA THR A 629 -26.32 20.66 6.56
C THR A 629 -26.87 19.66 7.57
N ARG A 630 -27.13 20.10 8.79
CA ARG A 630 -27.90 19.31 9.76
C ARG A 630 -29.36 19.73 9.72
N GLU A 631 -30.26 18.86 9.25
CA GLU A 631 -31.70 19.16 9.15
C GLU A 631 -32.41 18.97 10.49
N SER A 632 -32.18 19.90 11.43
CA SER A 632 -32.82 19.90 12.74
C SER A 632 -33.14 21.31 13.23
N ALA A 633 -34.25 21.44 13.95
CA ALA A 633 -34.58 22.65 14.69
C ALA A 633 -33.64 22.80 15.91
N ALA A 634 -33.20 24.02 16.18
CA ALA A 634 -32.38 24.41 17.33
C ALA A 634 -31.20 23.45 17.63
N SER A 635 -30.31 23.28 16.65
CA SER A 635 -29.20 22.32 16.72
C SER A 635 -27.85 22.96 16.43
N VAL A 636 -26.78 22.19 16.62
CA VAL A 636 -25.39 22.58 16.32
C VAL A 636 -24.82 21.59 15.30
N LEU A 637 -24.06 22.09 14.33
CA LEU A 637 -23.19 21.28 13.47
C LEU A 637 -21.76 21.38 13.98
N ALA A 638 -21.11 20.23 14.16
CA ALA A 638 -19.70 20.13 14.49
C ALA A 638 -19.04 19.13 13.54
N LEU A 639 -17.97 19.53 12.88
CA LEU A 639 -17.21 18.72 11.93
C LEU A 639 -15.72 18.84 12.28
N ASP A 640 -15.07 17.71 12.50
CA ASP A 640 -13.62 17.70 12.75
C ASP A 640 -12.85 17.64 11.44
N GLU A 641 -13.34 16.86 10.47
CA GLU A 641 -12.70 16.75 9.17
C GLU A 641 -13.70 16.48 8.04
N VAL A 642 -13.47 17.13 6.89
CA VAL A 642 -14.19 16.98 5.63
C VAL A 642 -13.19 16.86 4.50
N GLN A 643 -13.20 15.71 3.83
CA GLN A 643 -12.36 15.44 2.67
C GLN A 643 -13.25 15.34 1.42
N VAL A 644 -12.77 15.88 0.31
CA VAL A 644 -13.47 15.82 -0.99
C VAL A 644 -12.48 15.36 -2.04
N PHE A 645 -12.71 14.17 -2.59
CA PHE A 645 -11.76 13.52 -3.47
C PHE A 645 -12.18 13.56 -4.95
N THR A 646 -11.20 13.70 -5.85
CA THR A 646 -11.42 13.42 -7.29
C THR A 646 -11.76 11.93 -7.48
N PRO A 647 -12.45 11.53 -8.57
CA PRO A 647 -12.55 10.13 -8.94
C PRO A 647 -11.15 9.51 -8.98
N GLY A 648 -10.96 8.50 -8.15
CA GLY A 648 -9.65 7.94 -7.87
C GLY A 648 -9.63 6.45 -8.07
N TRP A 649 -8.43 5.88 -7.90
CA TRP A 649 -8.28 4.46 -7.73
C TRP A 649 -9.12 3.97 -6.55
N VAL A 650 -9.94 2.96 -6.81
CA VAL A 650 -10.67 2.23 -5.77
C VAL A 650 -9.91 0.93 -5.59
N ALA A 651 -9.57 0.60 -4.34
CA ALA A 651 -8.89 -0.65 -4.07
C ALA A 651 -9.71 -1.80 -4.65
N PRO A 652 -9.09 -2.70 -5.45
CA PRO A 652 -9.76 -3.95 -5.72
C PRO A 652 -10.02 -4.62 -4.36
N PRO A 653 -11.20 -5.22 -4.16
CA PRO A 653 -11.50 -5.99 -2.96
C PRO A 653 -10.36 -6.94 -2.67
N ASP A 654 -10.02 -7.09 -1.38
CA ASP A 654 -9.17 -8.18 -0.93
C ASP A 654 -9.71 -9.48 -1.56
N PRO A 655 -8.92 -10.22 -2.36
CA PRO A 655 -9.34 -11.51 -2.86
C PRO A 655 -9.36 -12.51 -1.69
N GLN A 656 -10.36 -12.39 -0.82
CA GLN A 656 -10.90 -13.58 -0.20
C GLN A 656 -11.43 -14.44 -1.33
N ALA A 657 -10.95 -15.69 -1.41
CA ALA A 657 -11.28 -16.62 -2.48
C ALA A 657 -12.79 -16.58 -2.82
N GLY A 658 -13.10 -16.28 -4.08
CA GLY A 658 -14.45 -16.33 -4.63
C GLY A 658 -15.20 -15.00 -4.82
N GLU A 659 -14.72 -13.80 -4.50
CA GLU A 659 -15.54 -12.58 -4.76
C GLU A 659 -15.74 -12.28 -6.27
N VAL A 660 -16.98 -11.96 -6.68
CA VAL A 660 -17.37 -11.73 -8.08
C VAL A 660 -17.99 -10.35 -8.32
N ASN A 661 -17.70 -9.74 -9.48
CA ASN A 661 -18.35 -8.50 -9.91
C ASN A 661 -19.73 -8.78 -10.52
N ILE A 662 -20.76 -8.11 -10.02
CA ILE A 662 -22.10 -8.16 -10.62
C ILE A 662 -22.34 -6.88 -11.42
N GLN A 663 -22.67 -7.05 -12.70
CA GLN A 663 -23.18 -5.95 -13.51
C GLN A 663 -24.68 -5.77 -13.26
N TRP A 664 -25.05 -4.82 -12.40
CA TRP A 664 -26.44 -4.52 -12.08
C TRP A 664 -27.11 -3.66 -13.17
N ARG A 665 -28.40 -3.92 -13.43
CA ARG A 665 -29.29 -2.99 -14.15
C ARG A 665 -29.99 -2.07 -13.16
N SER A 666 -30.49 -0.94 -13.66
CA SER A 666 -31.34 -0.04 -12.87
C SER A 666 -32.53 -0.78 -12.26
N ALA A 667 -32.85 -0.46 -11.01
CA ALA A 667 -33.97 -1.07 -10.31
C ALA A 667 -35.29 -0.78 -11.04
N GLN A 668 -36.18 -1.77 -11.06
CA GLN A 668 -37.49 -1.70 -11.70
C GLN A 668 -38.61 -1.82 -10.67
N ASN A 669 -39.70 -1.08 -10.89
CA ASN A 669 -40.92 -1.20 -10.09
C ASN A 669 -41.61 -2.54 -10.37
N THR A 670 -42.11 -3.18 -9.32
CA THR A 670 -43.01 -4.33 -9.44
C THR A 670 -44.39 -3.88 -9.94
N ALA A 671 -44.95 -4.61 -10.90
CA ALA A 671 -46.27 -4.41 -11.51
C ALA A 671 -47.26 -5.55 -11.19
N GLY A 672 -46.87 -6.52 -10.35
CA GLY A 672 -47.70 -7.61 -9.83
C GLY A 672 -46.91 -8.88 -9.52
N LEU A 673 -47.60 -9.97 -9.11
CA LEU A 673 -46.96 -11.25 -8.72
C LEU A 673 -46.10 -11.91 -9.82
N GLY A 674 -46.29 -11.56 -11.08
CA GLY A 674 -45.50 -12.11 -12.21
C GLY A 674 -44.03 -11.72 -12.17
N ASP A 675 -43.70 -10.58 -11.55
CA ASP A 675 -42.33 -10.04 -11.46
C ASP A 675 -41.50 -10.70 -10.33
N LEU A 676 -42.11 -11.62 -9.58
CA LEU A 676 -41.47 -12.44 -8.53
C LEU A 676 -40.94 -13.78 -9.08
N THR A 677 -41.16 -14.08 -10.36
CA THR A 677 -40.78 -15.36 -10.98
C THR A 677 -40.22 -15.11 -12.37
N LEU A 678 -38.89 -15.10 -12.48
CA LEU A 678 -38.20 -15.26 -13.77
C LEU A 678 -38.00 -16.77 -14.01
N ALA A 679 -38.43 -17.23 -15.19
CA ALA A 679 -38.31 -18.59 -15.74
C ALA A 679 -39.37 -19.63 -15.34
N LYS A 680 -40.36 -19.75 -16.23
CA LYS A 680 -41.21 -20.93 -16.42
C LYS A 680 -40.36 -22.08 -16.98
N SER A 681 -39.60 -22.81 -16.14
CA SER A 681 -39.17 -24.24 -16.33
C SER A 681 -37.89 -24.68 -15.58
N GLY A 682 -37.31 -23.88 -14.68
CA GLY A 682 -36.20 -24.30 -13.80
C GLY A 682 -36.61 -24.29 -12.32
N ASN A 683 -36.01 -25.16 -11.50
CA ASN A 683 -36.29 -25.22 -10.05
C ASN A 683 -36.11 -23.84 -9.40
N ILE A 684 -37.13 -23.40 -8.67
CA ILE A 684 -37.03 -22.27 -7.75
C ILE A 684 -36.11 -22.71 -6.59
N VAL A 685 -34.93 -22.12 -6.48
CA VAL A 685 -34.06 -22.25 -5.30
C VAL A 685 -34.39 -21.05 -4.40
N ALA A 686 -35.16 -21.26 -3.34
CA ALA A 686 -35.74 -20.18 -2.53
C ALA A 686 -34.80 -19.67 -1.42
N ALA A 687 -35.08 -18.44 -0.98
CA ALA A 687 -34.47 -17.69 0.12
C ALA A 687 -34.45 -18.43 1.49
N TYR A 688 -33.53 -18.05 2.39
CA TYR A 688 -33.68 -18.39 3.81
C TYR A 688 -33.15 -17.35 4.81
N THR A 689 -33.83 -17.36 5.96
CA THR A 689 -33.80 -16.48 7.14
C THR A 689 -32.84 -17.00 8.23
N GLY A 690 -32.33 -16.07 9.06
CA GLY A 690 -31.29 -16.31 10.07
C GLY A 690 -31.59 -17.35 11.17
N GLY A 691 -31.12 -18.58 10.96
CA GLY A 691 -30.94 -19.61 11.99
C GLY A 691 -29.56 -20.30 11.85
N PRO A 692 -29.04 -20.96 12.91
CA PRO A 692 -27.64 -21.38 13.00
C PRO A 692 -27.36 -22.75 12.34
N SER A 693 -27.94 -23.06 11.18
CA SER A 693 -27.74 -24.37 10.55
C SER A 693 -27.67 -24.31 9.02
N ASP A 694 -26.65 -24.98 8.48
CA ASP A 694 -26.42 -25.22 7.06
C ASP A 694 -27.68 -25.69 6.33
N VAL A 695 -28.01 -25.05 5.21
CA VAL A 695 -29.12 -25.46 4.34
C VAL A 695 -28.57 -26.07 3.07
N VAL A 696 -29.08 -27.23 2.65
CA VAL A 696 -28.68 -27.89 1.40
C VAL A 696 -29.86 -27.94 0.43
N VAL A 697 -29.72 -27.36 -0.76
CA VAL A 697 -30.72 -27.40 -1.83
C VAL A 697 -30.07 -27.93 -3.11
N ASP A 698 -30.64 -28.98 -3.71
CA ASP A 698 -30.11 -29.66 -4.90
C ASP A 698 -28.60 -30.06 -4.82
N GLY A 699 -28.12 -30.37 -3.61
CA GLY A 699 -26.75 -30.81 -3.34
C GLY A 699 -25.76 -29.69 -3.00
N VAL A 700 -26.23 -28.44 -2.94
CA VAL A 700 -25.44 -27.24 -2.64
C VAL A 700 -25.72 -26.77 -1.22
N SER A 701 -24.69 -26.70 -0.36
CA SER A 701 -24.78 -26.24 1.04
C SER A 701 -24.53 -24.73 1.16
N PHE A 702 -25.36 -24.04 1.94
CA PHE A 702 -25.29 -22.60 2.21
C PHE A 702 -24.96 -22.33 3.68
N VAL A 703 -23.98 -21.44 3.93
CA VAL A 703 -23.52 -21.01 5.25
C VAL A 703 -23.55 -19.48 5.32
N VAL A 704 -24.22 -18.90 6.33
CA VAL A 704 -24.24 -17.44 6.56
C VAL A 704 -23.22 -17.10 7.63
N ASN A 705 -22.14 -16.40 7.28
CA ASN A 705 -21.15 -15.90 8.22
C ASN A 705 -21.27 -14.38 8.35
N ASN A 706 -21.30 -13.87 9.59
CA ASN A 706 -21.27 -12.44 9.99
C ASN A 706 -22.58 -11.63 9.95
N LEU A 707 -23.60 -12.02 10.73
CA LEU A 707 -24.58 -11.05 11.25
C LEU A 707 -24.17 -10.62 12.68
N PRO A 708 -24.19 -9.33 13.04
CA PRO A 708 -23.85 -8.88 14.39
C PRO A 708 -24.77 -9.49 15.44
N ASN A 709 -24.18 -10.09 16.49
CA ASN A 709 -24.93 -10.55 17.66
C ASN A 709 -25.53 -9.35 18.40
N GLY A 710 -26.85 -9.11 18.25
CA GLY A 710 -27.53 -8.06 19.01
C GLY A 710 -28.83 -7.49 18.44
N SER A 711 -29.18 -7.79 17.18
CA SER A 711 -30.45 -7.35 16.58
C SER A 711 -31.61 -8.20 17.13
N ALA A 712 -32.41 -7.60 18.01
CA ALA A 712 -33.47 -8.29 18.74
C ALA A 712 -34.46 -9.00 17.80
N SER A 713 -34.56 -10.32 17.97
CA SER A 713 -35.63 -11.16 17.46
C SER A 713 -36.91 -10.93 18.28
N GLU A 714 -37.80 -10.08 17.79
CA GLU A 714 -39.24 -10.18 18.07
C GLU A 714 -40.01 -9.95 16.76
N ALA A 715 -40.00 -10.96 15.89
CA ALA A 715 -40.96 -11.04 14.80
C ALA A 715 -42.38 -11.15 15.39
N LEU A 716 -43.29 -10.31 14.91
CA LEU A 716 -44.65 -10.10 15.40
C LEU A 716 -45.45 -11.40 15.51
N GLN A 717 -45.48 -12.02 16.70
CA GLN A 717 -46.45 -13.07 16.99
C GLN A 717 -47.85 -12.46 17.08
N GLY A 718 -48.62 -12.50 15.97
CA GLY A 718 -50.08 -12.40 15.99
C GLY A 718 -50.74 -11.28 15.19
N ALA A 719 -50.04 -10.52 14.35
CA ALA A 719 -50.67 -9.58 13.41
C ALA A 719 -50.93 -10.26 12.05
N SER A 720 -52.14 -10.09 11.49
CA SER A 720 -52.53 -10.61 10.18
C SER A 720 -52.84 -9.44 9.25
N SER A 721 -52.36 -9.52 8.00
CA SER A 721 -52.71 -8.59 6.93
C SER A 721 -54.15 -8.78 6.43
N GLY A 722 -54.80 -9.89 6.83
CA GLY A 722 -56.11 -10.29 6.35
C GLY A 722 -56.09 -11.08 5.04
N ASP A 723 -54.90 -11.38 4.48
CA ASP A 723 -54.75 -12.11 3.22
C ASP A 723 -53.77 -13.29 3.36
N ALA A 724 -54.33 -14.51 3.42
CA ALA A 724 -53.63 -15.74 3.84
C ALA A 724 -52.38 -16.16 3.04
N PRO A 725 -52.21 -15.82 1.74
CA PRO A 725 -50.96 -16.10 1.02
C PRO A 725 -49.80 -15.18 1.43
N TYR A 726 -50.10 -14.02 2.00
CA TYR A 726 -49.12 -12.97 2.29
C TYR A 726 -48.67 -12.97 3.75
N ASP A 727 -49.44 -13.57 4.66
CA ASP A 727 -49.01 -13.75 6.05
C ASP A 727 -47.75 -14.66 6.17
N GLY A 728 -47.38 -15.42 5.12
CA GLY A 728 -46.14 -16.21 5.03
C GLY A 728 -44.91 -15.46 4.49
N LEU A 729 -45.08 -14.26 3.93
CA LEU A 729 -44.00 -13.37 3.46
C LEU A 729 -43.60 -12.32 4.51
N LEU A 730 -44.32 -12.25 5.63
CA LEU A 730 -44.17 -11.23 6.68
C LEU A 730 -43.05 -11.54 7.70
N ASP A 731 -42.28 -12.61 7.55
CA ASP A 731 -41.02 -12.82 8.29
C ASP A 731 -39.88 -12.02 7.64
N SER A 732 -40.01 -10.69 7.74
CA SER A 732 -39.14 -9.70 7.11
C SER A 732 -37.91 -9.41 8.00
N PHE A 733 -36.68 -9.42 7.46
CA PHE A 733 -35.49 -8.94 8.17
C PHE A 733 -35.24 -7.46 7.85
N THR A 734 -34.88 -6.69 8.87
CA THR A 734 -34.54 -5.27 8.76
C THR A 734 -33.03 -5.12 8.63
N TYR A 735 -32.57 -4.61 7.50
CA TYR A 735 -31.17 -4.25 7.27
C TYR A 735 -31.03 -2.73 7.07
N GLY A 736 -30.08 -2.11 7.75
CA GLY A 736 -29.84 -0.68 7.68
C GLY A 736 -28.73 -0.20 8.61
N GLY A 737 -28.14 0.95 8.28
CA GLY A 737 -27.14 1.63 9.12
C GLY A 737 -25.70 1.66 8.59
N GLY A 738 -25.45 1.39 7.31
CA GLY A 738 -24.11 1.48 6.70
C GLY A 738 -23.19 0.31 7.01
N THR A 739 -23.71 -0.81 7.53
CA THR A 739 -22.95 -2.05 7.69
C THR A 739 -22.83 -2.76 6.34
N GLN A 740 -21.72 -3.45 6.08
CA GLN A 740 -21.51 -4.31 4.90
C GLN A 740 -21.97 -5.75 5.21
N THR A 741 -22.54 -6.48 4.26
CA THR A 741 -22.86 -7.92 4.39
C THR A 741 -22.42 -8.69 3.14
N SER A 742 -22.33 -10.02 3.20
CA SER A 742 -21.95 -10.84 2.03
C SER A 742 -22.88 -12.03 1.84
N LEU A 743 -23.23 -12.32 0.59
CA LEU A 743 -23.89 -13.55 0.16
C LEU A 743 -22.85 -14.48 -0.47
N GLU A 744 -22.89 -15.76 -0.15
CA GLU A 744 -22.03 -16.79 -0.75
C GLU A 744 -22.88 -17.76 -1.58
N PHE A 745 -22.51 -17.90 -2.86
CA PHE A 745 -23.05 -18.83 -3.82
C PHE A 745 -22.06 -19.98 -3.99
N THR A 746 -22.44 -21.20 -3.67
CA THR A 746 -21.57 -22.39 -3.85
C THR A 746 -22.13 -23.28 -4.98
N GLY A 747 -21.31 -24.22 -5.48
CA GLY A 747 -21.73 -25.15 -6.54
C GLY A 747 -21.73 -24.55 -7.95
N LEU A 748 -20.99 -23.46 -8.15
CA LEU A 748 -20.83 -22.83 -9.46
C LEU A 748 -19.83 -23.63 -10.31
N THR A 749 -19.88 -23.40 -11.61
CA THR A 749 -18.86 -23.88 -12.55
C THR A 749 -18.02 -22.70 -13.00
N ALA A 750 -16.71 -22.75 -12.73
CA ALA A 750 -15.76 -21.74 -13.20
C ALA A 750 -15.85 -21.56 -14.72
N GLY A 751 -15.83 -20.31 -15.18
CA GLY A 751 -15.99 -19.91 -16.58
C GLY A 751 -17.44 -19.77 -17.06
N LYS A 752 -18.46 -20.10 -16.25
CA LYS A 752 -19.88 -19.93 -16.63
C LYS A 752 -20.49 -18.62 -16.17
N LEU A 753 -21.42 -18.11 -16.98
CA LEU A 753 -22.21 -16.90 -16.72
C LEU A 753 -23.44 -17.22 -15.88
N TYR A 754 -23.67 -16.44 -14.83
CA TYR A 754 -24.83 -16.53 -13.94
C TYR A 754 -25.57 -15.19 -13.89
N ALA A 755 -26.89 -15.24 -13.80
CA ALA A 755 -27.72 -14.08 -13.51
C ALA A 755 -28.15 -14.08 -12.04
N VAL A 756 -28.21 -12.91 -11.42
CA VAL A 756 -28.68 -12.67 -10.04
C VAL A 756 -29.85 -11.69 -10.03
N GLN A 757 -30.93 -11.99 -9.30
CA GLN A 757 -32.04 -11.06 -9.08
C GLN A 757 -32.22 -10.78 -7.59
N ALA A 758 -32.30 -9.51 -7.22
CA ALA A 758 -32.47 -9.01 -5.86
C ALA A 758 -33.80 -8.25 -5.74
N TRP A 759 -34.56 -8.49 -4.66
CA TRP A 759 -35.85 -7.83 -4.40
C TRP A 759 -35.83 -6.95 -3.15
N PHE A 760 -36.47 -5.79 -3.26
CA PHE A 760 -36.53 -4.75 -2.23
C PHE A 760 -37.99 -4.38 -1.94
N THR A 761 -38.47 -4.67 -0.73
CA THR A 761 -39.86 -4.38 -0.31
C THR A 761 -39.90 -3.32 0.79
N ASP A 762 -41.12 -2.85 1.11
CA ASP A 762 -41.40 -1.83 2.14
C ASP A 762 -41.00 -0.38 1.79
N LEU A 763 -41.27 0.04 0.55
CA LEU A 763 -41.10 1.43 0.07
C LEU A 763 -42.36 2.29 0.33
N ARG A 764 -42.86 2.35 1.57
CA ARG A 764 -44.07 3.11 1.98
C ARG A 764 -43.94 4.64 1.79
N GLU A 765 -45.06 5.39 1.77
CA GLU A 765 -45.11 6.87 1.61
C GLU A 765 -44.12 7.69 2.47
N ALA A 766 -43.61 7.17 3.58
CA ALA A 766 -42.60 7.84 4.42
C ALA A 766 -41.18 7.90 3.82
N VAL A 767 -40.95 7.30 2.65
CA VAL A 767 -39.66 7.22 1.95
C VAL A 767 -39.59 7.98 0.62
N ASP A 768 -40.58 8.83 0.34
CA ASP A 768 -40.66 9.64 -0.89
C ASP A 768 -39.38 10.48 -1.11
N GLY A 769 -38.79 10.36 -2.31
CA GLY A 769 -37.57 11.07 -2.71
C GLY A 769 -36.25 10.55 -2.14
N ARG A 770 -36.22 9.37 -1.51
CA ARG A 770 -35.00 8.77 -0.95
C ARG A 770 -34.40 7.72 -1.89
N THR A 771 -33.08 7.71 -2.04
CA THR A 771 -32.30 6.77 -2.86
C THR A 771 -31.49 5.84 -1.97
N MET A 772 -31.51 4.55 -2.26
CA MET A 772 -30.66 3.54 -1.63
C MET A 772 -29.76 2.89 -2.68
N THR A 773 -28.46 2.95 -2.45
CA THR A 773 -27.45 2.42 -3.39
C THR A 773 -26.97 1.06 -2.89
N PHE A 774 -27.08 0.04 -3.73
CA PHE A 774 -26.49 -1.29 -3.51
C PHE A 774 -25.21 -1.41 -4.29
N ALA A 775 -24.06 -1.62 -3.65
CA ALA A 775 -22.80 -1.86 -4.35
C ALA A 775 -22.39 -3.34 -4.28
N SER A 776 -21.77 -3.82 -5.36
CA SER A 776 -20.92 -5.02 -5.32
C SER A 776 -19.48 -4.64 -4.93
N ALA A 777 -18.68 -5.63 -4.54
CA ALA A 777 -17.28 -5.48 -4.14
C ALA A 777 -16.46 -4.56 -5.07
N LEU A 778 -16.73 -4.61 -6.39
CA LEU A 778 -15.97 -3.88 -7.42
C LEU A 778 -16.68 -2.61 -7.92
N GLY A 779 -17.60 -2.04 -7.14
CA GLY A 779 -18.14 -0.69 -7.34
C GLY A 779 -19.39 -0.58 -8.22
N ASN A 780 -19.83 -1.63 -8.92
CA ASN A 780 -21.11 -1.56 -9.63
C ASN A 780 -22.26 -1.38 -8.64
N SER A 781 -23.08 -0.36 -8.84
CA SER A 781 -24.20 -0.06 -7.96
C SER A 781 -25.56 0.10 -8.63
N VAL A 782 -26.61 -0.18 -7.87
CA VAL A 782 -28.00 0.07 -8.29
C VAL A 782 -28.72 0.94 -7.26
N ASP A 783 -29.32 2.02 -7.76
CA ASP A 783 -30.16 2.91 -6.98
C ASP A 783 -31.61 2.39 -6.94
N VAL A 784 -32.12 2.23 -5.73
CA VAL A 784 -33.51 1.89 -5.42
C VAL A 784 -34.16 3.14 -4.84
N VAL A 785 -35.25 3.59 -5.47
CA VAL A 785 -35.88 4.89 -5.14
C VAL A 785 -37.24 4.64 -4.50
N GLY A 786 -37.47 5.24 -3.33
CA GLY A 786 -38.79 5.28 -2.69
C GLY A 786 -39.80 6.02 -3.59
N ASN A 787 -41.00 5.44 -3.78
CA ASN A 787 -41.95 5.86 -4.83
C ASN A 787 -42.19 7.39 -4.88
N PRO A 788 -41.83 8.09 -5.98
CA PRO A 788 -42.03 9.53 -6.15
C PRO A 788 -43.43 9.93 -6.65
N ALA A 789 -44.37 8.99 -6.82
CA ALA A 789 -45.62 9.23 -7.54
C ALA A 789 -46.87 8.67 -6.84
N GLY A 790 -47.45 9.46 -5.92
CA GLY A 790 -48.86 9.37 -5.50
C GLY A 790 -49.30 8.06 -4.80
N PRO A 791 -50.59 7.94 -4.43
CA PRO A 791 -51.10 6.77 -3.70
C PRO A 791 -50.87 5.49 -4.49
N ASN A 792 -50.19 4.52 -3.87
CA ASN A 792 -49.75 3.27 -4.50
C ASN A 792 -50.90 2.56 -5.22
N PRO A 793 -50.68 2.02 -6.44
CA PRO A 793 -51.58 1.01 -7.02
C PRO A 793 -51.74 -0.16 -6.04
N PRO A 794 -52.90 -0.86 -6.03
CA PRO A 794 -53.14 -1.99 -5.13
C PRO A 794 -52.10 -3.12 -5.24
N ASP A 795 -51.34 -3.16 -6.35
CA ASP A 795 -50.45 -4.26 -6.72
C ASP A 795 -48.95 -3.89 -6.69
N TYR A 796 -48.59 -2.70 -6.16
CA TYR A 796 -47.19 -2.31 -6.02
C TYR A 796 -46.56 -2.91 -4.75
N LEU A 797 -45.56 -3.77 -4.91
CA LEU A 797 -44.93 -4.53 -3.83
C LEU A 797 -43.51 -4.03 -3.47
N GLY A 798 -42.91 -3.17 -4.32
CA GLY A 798 -41.54 -2.67 -4.16
C GLY A 798 -40.78 -2.58 -5.49
N GLN A 799 -39.45 -2.63 -5.42
CA GLN A 799 -38.55 -2.64 -6.59
C GLN A 799 -37.70 -3.93 -6.61
N TYR A 800 -37.16 -4.28 -7.79
CA TYR A 800 -36.18 -5.35 -7.93
C TYR A 800 -35.04 -4.92 -8.86
N ALA A 801 -33.85 -5.50 -8.67
CA ALA A 801 -32.70 -5.33 -9.53
C ALA A 801 -32.24 -6.69 -10.06
N VAL A 802 -31.71 -6.70 -11.28
CA VAL A 802 -31.12 -7.89 -11.90
C VAL A 802 -29.69 -7.56 -12.28
N GLY A 803 -28.76 -8.46 -12.01
CA GLY A 803 -27.39 -8.35 -12.47
C GLY A 803 -26.83 -9.68 -12.97
N MET A 804 -25.61 -9.65 -13.52
CA MET A 804 -24.94 -10.83 -14.07
C MET A 804 -23.46 -10.88 -13.66
N PHE A 805 -22.92 -12.08 -13.49
CA PHE A 805 -21.50 -12.32 -13.18
C PHE A 805 -20.98 -13.63 -13.81
N VAL A 806 -19.68 -13.72 -14.06
CA VAL A 806 -19.00 -14.98 -14.46
C VAL A 806 -18.34 -15.57 -13.23
N ALA A 807 -18.61 -16.84 -12.94
CA ALA A 807 -17.96 -17.54 -11.83
C ALA A 807 -16.50 -17.83 -12.19
N THR A 808 -15.56 -17.45 -11.33
CA THR A 808 -14.12 -17.76 -11.48
C THR A 808 -13.72 -19.05 -10.77
N GLU A 809 -14.50 -19.44 -9.75
CA GLU A 809 -14.32 -20.63 -8.93
C GLU A 809 -15.67 -21.34 -8.70
N GLU A 810 -15.67 -22.43 -7.95
CA GLU A 810 -16.91 -23.17 -7.56
C GLU A 810 -17.75 -22.43 -6.51
N THR A 811 -17.17 -21.39 -5.91
CA THR A 811 -17.81 -20.50 -4.94
C THR A 811 -17.69 -19.07 -5.43
N ALA A 812 -18.78 -18.31 -5.37
CA ALA A 812 -18.80 -16.88 -5.58
C ALA A 812 -19.33 -16.15 -4.34
N ARG A 813 -18.64 -15.11 -3.90
CA ARG A 813 -19.08 -14.21 -2.84
C ARG A 813 -19.48 -12.86 -3.43
N VAL A 814 -20.59 -12.33 -2.94
CA VAL A 814 -21.17 -11.06 -3.35
C VAL A 814 -21.33 -10.20 -2.11
N LEU A 815 -20.53 -9.15 -2.05
CA LEU A 815 -20.69 -8.10 -1.05
C LEU A 815 -21.91 -7.24 -1.39
N LEU A 816 -22.67 -6.90 -0.35
CA LEU A 816 -23.81 -6.00 -0.39
C LEU A 816 -23.54 -4.87 0.60
N GLU A 817 -23.42 -3.67 0.07
CA GLU A 817 -23.38 -2.44 0.86
C GLU A 817 -24.64 -1.64 0.61
N THR A 818 -25.27 -1.15 1.68
CA THR A 818 -26.41 -0.23 1.57
C THR A 818 -26.06 1.09 2.20
N ASN A 819 -26.01 2.16 1.39
CA ASN A 819 -25.87 3.51 1.89
C ASN A 819 -27.25 4.17 2.00
N GLY A 820 -27.61 4.60 3.21
CA GLY A 820 -28.83 5.36 3.48
C GLY A 820 -30.11 4.54 3.60
N PHE A 821 -30.33 3.85 4.73
CA PHE A 821 -31.62 3.60 5.39
C PHE A 821 -31.38 2.93 6.76
N GLY A 822 -32.31 3.10 7.70
CA GLY A 822 -32.37 2.30 8.93
C GLY A 822 -33.14 0.98 8.77
N ASN A 823 -34.05 0.89 7.79
CA ASN A 823 -34.96 -0.24 7.61
C ASN A 823 -35.28 -0.52 6.12
N ALA A 824 -34.37 -1.14 5.38
CA ALA A 824 -34.67 -1.70 4.06
C ALA A 824 -34.66 -3.24 4.13
N HIS A 825 -35.53 -3.87 3.34
CA HIS A 825 -35.75 -5.32 3.39
C HIS A 825 -35.22 -5.97 2.11
N TYR A 826 -34.13 -6.75 2.25
CA TYR A 826 -33.60 -7.62 1.21
C TYR A 826 -34.26 -9.00 1.34
N ASN A 827 -35.00 -9.43 0.31
CA ASN A 827 -35.88 -10.59 0.46
C ASN A 827 -35.35 -11.90 -0.16
N ALA A 828 -34.59 -11.81 -1.27
CA ALA A 828 -34.06 -12.99 -1.96
C ALA A 828 -32.97 -12.63 -2.98
N ALA A 829 -32.08 -13.60 -3.26
CA ALA A 829 -31.12 -13.62 -4.38
C ALA A 829 -31.26 -14.97 -5.11
N LEU A 830 -31.19 -14.98 -6.45
CA LEU A 830 -31.21 -16.21 -7.25
C LEU A 830 -30.06 -16.23 -8.25
N ALA A 831 -29.09 -17.14 -8.13
CA ALA A 831 -28.05 -17.37 -9.15
C ALA A 831 -28.42 -18.54 -10.06
N PHE A 832 -28.47 -18.35 -11.38
CA PHE A 832 -28.80 -19.41 -12.34
C PHE A 832 -28.03 -19.30 -13.66
N GLU A 833 -27.76 -20.45 -14.29
CA GLU A 833 -27.28 -20.49 -15.68
C GLU A 833 -28.44 -20.09 -16.63
N PRO A 834 -28.36 -18.94 -17.34
CA PRO A 834 -29.47 -18.46 -18.15
C PRO A 834 -29.73 -19.40 -19.34
N ARG A 835 -30.96 -19.90 -19.50
CA ARG A 835 -31.42 -20.52 -20.75
C ARG A 835 -32.04 -19.44 -21.63
N LEU A 836 -31.79 -19.47 -22.94
CA LEU A 836 -32.24 -18.42 -23.88
C LEU A 836 -33.76 -18.17 -23.93
N GLY A 837 -34.58 -19.11 -23.47
CA GLY A 837 -36.02 -18.90 -23.29
C GLY A 837 -36.39 -17.98 -22.12
N ASP A 838 -35.48 -17.78 -21.17
CA ASP A 838 -35.66 -16.96 -19.96
C ASP A 838 -35.17 -15.52 -20.16
N LEU A 839 -34.42 -15.27 -21.24
CA LEU A 839 -33.89 -13.94 -21.59
C LEU A 839 -34.95 -13.01 -22.21
N SER A 840 -36.12 -13.52 -22.63
CA SER A 840 -37.20 -12.68 -23.17
C SER A 840 -37.84 -11.77 -22.12
N ASP A 841 -37.93 -12.23 -20.87
CA ASP A 841 -38.48 -11.48 -19.75
C ASP A 841 -37.45 -10.51 -19.15
N VAL A 842 -36.14 -10.79 -19.34
CA VAL A 842 -35.04 -9.92 -18.92
C VAL A 842 -34.73 -8.81 -19.94
N THR A 843 -34.88 -9.08 -21.24
CA THR A 843 -34.50 -8.15 -22.32
C THR A 843 -35.68 -7.46 -23.01
N GLY A 844 -36.92 -7.92 -22.79
CA GLY A 844 -38.13 -7.34 -23.39
C GLY A 844 -38.34 -7.70 -24.88
N VAL A 845 -37.59 -8.65 -25.43
CA VAL A 845 -37.65 -9.02 -26.85
C VAL A 845 -38.19 -10.44 -27.02
N THR A 846 -39.27 -10.59 -27.79
CA THR A 846 -39.82 -11.90 -28.16
C THR A 846 -38.93 -12.58 -29.20
N GLY A 847 -38.22 -13.65 -28.81
CA GLY A 847 -37.43 -14.49 -29.72
C GLY A 847 -38.29 -15.29 -30.71
N ARG A 848 -37.71 -15.63 -31.87
CA ARG A 848 -38.37 -16.47 -32.90
C ARG A 848 -38.34 -17.96 -32.53
N PRO A 849 -39.23 -18.79 -33.10
CA PRO A 849 -39.45 -20.17 -32.65
C PRO A 849 -38.49 -21.23 -33.24
N ASP A 850 -37.41 -20.85 -33.93
CA ASP A 850 -36.57 -21.78 -34.70
C ASP A 850 -35.40 -22.40 -33.91
N GLY A 851 -35.10 -21.92 -32.71
CA GLY A 851 -34.26 -22.63 -31.72
C GLY A 851 -32.79 -22.84 -32.14
N ALA A 852 -32.32 -22.15 -33.18
CA ALA A 852 -30.91 -22.11 -33.58
C ALA A 852 -30.37 -20.69 -33.39
N ILE A 853 -29.16 -20.59 -32.85
CA ILE A 853 -28.47 -19.31 -32.58
C ILE A 853 -27.86 -18.80 -33.89
N ASP A 854 -28.18 -17.56 -34.29
CA ASP A 854 -27.55 -16.91 -35.44
C ASP A 854 -26.97 -15.51 -35.14
N ALA A 855 -26.25 -14.97 -36.13
CA ALA A 855 -25.55 -13.69 -36.01
C ALA A 855 -26.48 -12.48 -35.77
N ASN A 856 -27.78 -12.58 -36.07
CA ASN A 856 -28.75 -11.52 -35.79
C ASN A 856 -29.23 -11.55 -34.34
N ASP A 857 -29.35 -12.72 -33.72
CA ASP A 857 -29.67 -12.82 -32.29
C ASP A 857 -28.57 -12.19 -31.45
N TRP A 858 -27.30 -12.37 -31.86
CA TRP A 858 -26.17 -11.76 -31.18
C TRP A 858 -26.13 -10.24 -31.33
N ARG A 859 -26.50 -9.74 -32.52
CA ARG A 859 -26.64 -8.31 -32.80
C ARG A 859 -27.69 -7.66 -31.91
N ILE A 860 -28.81 -8.34 -31.62
CA ILE A 860 -29.89 -7.84 -30.78
C ILE A 860 -29.50 -7.78 -29.29
N LEU A 861 -28.72 -8.75 -28.80
CA LEU A 861 -28.20 -8.74 -27.42
C LEU A 861 -27.17 -7.61 -27.24
N ARG A 862 -26.30 -7.42 -28.23
CA ARG A 862 -25.34 -6.29 -28.28
C ARG A 862 -26.04 -4.94 -28.35
N ASP A 863 -27.04 -4.79 -29.22
CA ASP A 863 -27.71 -3.51 -29.48
C ASP A 863 -28.67 -3.09 -28.33
N ASN A 864 -29.04 -3.98 -27.39
CA ASN A 864 -29.93 -3.66 -26.25
C ASN A 864 -29.26 -3.69 -24.86
N MET A 865 -28.12 -4.38 -24.68
CA MET A 865 -27.32 -4.29 -23.44
C MET A 865 -26.37 -3.09 -23.42
N PHE A 866 -25.98 -2.58 -24.59
CA PHE A 866 -24.88 -1.60 -24.73
C PHE A 866 -25.28 -0.34 -25.53
N SER A 867 -26.57 0.01 -25.57
CA SER A 867 -27.08 1.14 -26.38
C SER A 867 -26.85 2.52 -25.78
N ASP A 868 -26.44 2.64 -24.52
CA ASP A 868 -26.07 3.94 -23.96
C ASP A 868 -24.57 4.15 -24.11
N ALA A 869 -24.22 5.23 -24.81
CA ALA A 869 -22.87 5.70 -25.08
C ALA A 869 -22.09 6.14 -23.82
N ALA A 870 -22.47 5.66 -22.63
CA ALA A 870 -21.92 6.02 -21.33
C ALA A 870 -21.07 4.92 -20.66
N VAL A 871 -20.97 3.72 -21.25
CA VAL A 871 -20.24 2.60 -20.63
C VAL A 871 -19.03 2.24 -21.49
N GLY A 872 -17.87 2.78 -21.10
CA GLY A 872 -16.61 2.72 -21.83
C GLY A 872 -15.90 1.37 -21.76
N LEU A 873 -16.41 0.36 -22.49
CA LEU A 873 -15.62 -0.81 -22.86
C LEU A 873 -15.22 -0.73 -24.34
N SER A 874 -13.94 -0.96 -24.61
CA SER A 874 -13.38 -1.08 -25.95
C SER A 874 -13.76 -2.42 -26.60
N PRO A 875 -13.74 -2.51 -27.95
CA PRO A 875 -13.95 -3.78 -28.66
C PRO A 875 -12.98 -4.92 -28.25
N ILE A 876 -11.82 -4.58 -27.66
CA ILE A 876 -10.84 -5.53 -27.12
C ILE A 876 -11.29 -6.11 -25.77
N GLU A 877 -11.93 -5.30 -24.91
CA GLU A 877 -12.52 -5.78 -23.66
C GLU A 877 -13.77 -6.63 -23.90
N ALA A 878 -14.49 -6.36 -24.99
CA ALA A 878 -15.56 -7.25 -25.47
C ALA A 878 -15.01 -8.57 -26.07
N TYR A 879 -13.78 -8.58 -26.59
CA TYR A 879 -13.09 -9.76 -27.11
C TYR A 879 -12.53 -10.65 -26.00
N LEU A 880 -12.10 -10.08 -24.87
CA LEU A 880 -11.62 -10.81 -23.68
C LEU A 880 -12.72 -11.60 -22.94
N LEU A 881 -13.98 -11.42 -23.32
CA LEU A 881 -15.12 -12.22 -22.86
C LEU A 881 -15.28 -13.54 -23.65
N GLY A 882 -14.34 -13.83 -24.56
CA GLY A 882 -14.51 -14.64 -25.76
C GLY A 882 -13.94 -16.06 -25.74
N ASP A 883 -14.81 -17.03 -25.54
CA ASP A 883 -14.66 -18.38 -26.06
C ASP A 883 -15.72 -18.58 -27.17
N LEU A 884 -15.36 -18.22 -28.40
CA LEU A 884 -16.24 -18.24 -29.57
C LEU A 884 -16.36 -19.63 -30.18
N THR A 885 -15.37 -20.49 -29.94
CA THR A 885 -15.36 -21.88 -30.39
C THR A 885 -16.03 -22.84 -29.38
N LEU A 886 -16.31 -22.36 -28.16
CA LEU A 886 -16.93 -23.07 -27.04
C LEU A 886 -16.09 -24.26 -26.54
N ASP A 887 -14.77 -24.13 -26.59
CA ASP A 887 -13.83 -25.18 -26.18
C ASP A 887 -13.16 -24.91 -24.82
N GLY A 888 -13.48 -23.78 -24.20
CA GLY A 888 -12.99 -23.35 -22.90
C GLY A 888 -11.60 -22.70 -22.93
N VAL A 889 -11.03 -22.42 -24.10
CA VAL A 889 -9.68 -21.84 -24.26
C VAL A 889 -9.74 -20.64 -25.19
N ILE A 890 -9.38 -19.45 -24.68
CA ILE A 890 -9.33 -18.22 -25.50
C ILE A 890 -8.05 -18.23 -26.34
N ASP A 891 -8.15 -18.49 -27.64
CA ASP A 891 -6.99 -18.59 -28.53
C ASP A 891 -7.17 -18.01 -29.96
N ILE A 892 -6.29 -18.42 -30.88
CA ILE A 892 -6.24 -17.92 -32.27
C ILE A 892 -7.43 -18.42 -33.11
N ASP A 893 -8.09 -19.49 -32.69
CA ASP A 893 -9.23 -20.07 -33.39
C ASP A 893 -10.51 -19.26 -33.10
N ASP A 894 -10.65 -18.67 -31.91
CA ASP A 894 -11.70 -17.69 -31.59
C ASP A 894 -11.53 -16.40 -32.41
N PHE A 895 -10.30 -15.92 -32.53
CA PHE A 895 -9.98 -14.78 -33.39
C PHE A 895 -10.34 -15.06 -34.85
N SER A 896 -10.05 -16.28 -35.31
CA SER A 896 -10.34 -16.72 -36.67
C SER A 896 -11.86 -16.83 -36.91
N ALA A 897 -12.62 -17.33 -35.93
CA ALA A 897 -14.08 -17.37 -35.96
C ALA A 897 -14.69 -15.96 -36.00
N PHE A 898 -14.20 -15.04 -35.18
CA PHE A 898 -14.62 -13.64 -35.15
C PHE A 898 -14.40 -12.94 -36.50
N LYS A 899 -13.20 -13.08 -37.06
CA LYS A 899 -12.84 -12.49 -38.36
C LYS A 899 -13.66 -13.07 -39.51
N ALA A 900 -13.88 -14.38 -39.53
CA ALA A 900 -14.71 -15.03 -40.54
C ALA A 900 -16.16 -14.54 -40.48
N ALA A 901 -16.70 -14.34 -39.28
CA ALA A 901 -18.03 -13.77 -39.08
C ALA A 901 -18.13 -12.33 -39.59
N TYR A 902 -17.12 -11.47 -39.33
CA TYR A 902 -17.08 -10.10 -39.85
C TYR A 902 -17.07 -10.07 -41.38
N LEU A 903 -16.22 -10.87 -42.02
CA LEU A 903 -16.06 -10.90 -43.48
C LEU A 903 -17.25 -11.52 -44.23
N SER A 904 -18.15 -12.21 -43.52
CA SER A 904 -19.39 -12.77 -44.09
C SER A 904 -20.51 -11.74 -44.29
N GLN A 905 -20.36 -10.52 -43.75
CA GLN A 905 -21.37 -9.46 -43.83
C GLN A 905 -21.38 -8.76 -45.20
N ALA A 906 -22.56 -8.39 -45.69
CA ALA A 906 -22.70 -7.68 -46.95
C ALA A 906 -22.10 -6.27 -46.87
N GLY A 907 -21.00 -6.04 -47.60
CA GLY A 907 -20.29 -4.75 -47.64
C GLY A 907 -19.09 -4.65 -46.68
N ALA A 908 -18.81 -5.69 -45.88
CA ALA A 908 -17.58 -5.78 -45.10
C ALA A 908 -16.38 -6.06 -46.01
N THR A 909 -15.24 -5.43 -45.75
CA THR A 909 -13.99 -5.69 -46.49
C THR A 909 -12.86 -6.03 -45.52
N PRO A 910 -11.83 -6.78 -45.96
CA PRO A 910 -10.63 -7.02 -45.19
C PRO A 910 -9.96 -5.72 -44.71
N GLU A 911 -9.97 -4.66 -45.52
CA GLU A 911 -9.43 -3.36 -45.11
C GLU A 911 -10.29 -2.69 -44.02
N GLY A 912 -11.60 -2.87 -44.05
CA GLY A 912 -12.52 -2.43 -42.99
C GLY A 912 -12.30 -3.17 -41.67
N PHE A 913 -11.97 -4.46 -41.72
CA PHE A 913 -11.61 -5.24 -40.54
C PHE A 913 -10.27 -4.78 -39.95
N ALA A 914 -9.25 -4.60 -40.80
CA ALA A 914 -7.92 -4.15 -40.38
C ALA A 914 -7.93 -2.73 -39.78
N ALA A 915 -8.84 -1.86 -40.25
CA ALA A 915 -9.07 -0.55 -39.65
C ALA A 915 -9.76 -0.62 -38.27
N LEU A 916 -10.58 -1.65 -38.03
CA LEU A 916 -11.30 -1.88 -36.78
C LEU A 916 -10.37 -2.38 -35.66
N THR A 917 -9.35 -3.17 -36.01
CA THR A 917 -8.47 -3.84 -35.05
C THR A 917 -7.10 -3.19 -34.91
N SER A 918 -6.70 -2.31 -35.84
CA SER A 918 -5.39 -1.62 -35.88
C SER A 918 -4.14 -2.52 -35.79
N VAL A 919 -4.30 -3.83 -35.94
CA VAL A 919 -3.21 -4.83 -35.92
C VAL A 919 -3.10 -5.47 -37.31
N PRO A 920 -1.91 -5.53 -37.95
CA PRO A 920 -1.76 -6.19 -39.25
C PRO A 920 -1.92 -7.71 -39.11
N GLU A 921 -2.62 -8.34 -40.06
CA GLU A 921 -2.79 -9.80 -40.09
C GLU A 921 -1.46 -10.56 -40.26
N PRO A 922 -1.15 -11.56 -39.41
CA PRO A 922 0.01 -12.42 -39.61
C PRO A 922 -0.28 -13.49 -40.66
N ALA A 923 0.42 -13.44 -41.80
CA ALA A 923 0.33 -14.46 -42.84
C ALA A 923 1.24 -15.68 -42.53
N GLY A 924 0.63 -16.83 -42.25
CA GLY A 924 1.15 -18.17 -42.56
C GLY A 924 2.37 -18.69 -41.77
N LEU A 925 2.10 -19.57 -40.80
CA LEU A 925 3.07 -20.37 -40.04
C LEU A 925 3.88 -21.35 -40.93
N ALA A 926 4.95 -20.86 -41.55
CA ALA A 926 6.08 -21.68 -42.01
C ALA A 926 7.42 -20.90 -42.13
N ALA A 927 7.45 -19.59 -41.87
CA ALA A 927 8.65 -18.75 -42.01
C ALA A 927 9.23 -18.22 -40.68
N ILE A 928 8.74 -18.69 -39.54
CA ILE A 928 9.09 -18.14 -38.21
C ILE A 928 10.54 -18.45 -37.78
N VAL A 929 11.21 -19.44 -38.37
CA VAL A 929 12.61 -19.77 -37.99
C VAL A 929 13.65 -19.04 -38.84
N VAL A 930 13.31 -18.54 -40.04
CA VAL A 930 14.29 -17.87 -40.94
C VAL A 930 14.05 -16.35 -41.03
N GLY A 931 12.84 -15.86 -40.77
CA GLY A 931 12.53 -14.42 -40.72
C GLY A 931 13.08 -13.70 -39.49
N CYS A 932 13.14 -14.37 -38.33
CA CYS A 932 13.67 -13.79 -37.09
C CYS A 932 15.17 -13.47 -37.16
N LEU A 933 15.92 -14.07 -38.09
CA LEU A 933 17.35 -13.79 -38.31
C LEU A 933 17.61 -12.66 -39.33
N ALA A 934 16.66 -12.31 -40.21
CA ALA A 934 16.88 -11.31 -41.26
C ALA A 934 16.39 -9.89 -40.91
N ALA A 935 15.45 -9.75 -39.97
CA ALA A 935 15.00 -8.43 -39.48
C ALA A 935 15.93 -7.81 -38.41
N LEU A 936 16.87 -8.59 -37.87
CA LEU A 936 17.86 -8.16 -36.87
C LEU A 936 19.04 -7.34 -37.43
N VAL A 937 19.08 -7.04 -38.74
CA VAL A 937 20.20 -6.30 -39.37
C VAL A 937 19.75 -5.06 -40.18
N GLY A 938 18.45 -4.73 -40.25
CA GLY A 938 17.96 -3.83 -41.29
C GLY A 938 16.96 -2.73 -40.90
N TYR A 939 17.22 -1.91 -39.88
CA TYR A 939 16.71 -0.51 -39.86
C TYR A 939 17.51 0.37 -38.87
N ARG A 940 18.75 0.74 -39.26
CA ARG A 940 19.24 2.11 -39.01
C ARG A 940 18.68 2.98 -40.13
N ARG A 941 17.63 3.74 -39.85
CA ARG A 941 17.39 5.11 -40.33
C ARG A 941 16.13 5.68 -39.72
#